data_AF-A0AAQ5BHF5-F1
#
_entry.id   AF-A0AAQ5BHF5-F1
#
_cell.length_a   1.000
_cell.length_b   1.000
_cell.length_c   1.000
_cell.angle_alpha   90.00
_cell.angle_beta   90.00
_cell.angle_gamma   90.00
#
_symmetry.space_group_name_H-M   'P 1'
#
loop_
_entity.id
_entity.type
_entity.pdbx_description
1 polymer ?
#
loop_
_entity_poly.entity_id
_entity_poly.type
_entity_poly.pdbx_seq_one_letter_code
_entity_poly.pdbx_strand_id
1 'polypeptide(L)'
;MDRGTLPLAVALLLASCSLSPTSLAETVHCDLQPVGPERGEVTYTTSQVSKGCVAQAPNAILEVHVLFLEFPTGPSQLELTLQASKQNGTWPREVLLVLSVNSSVFLHLQALGIPLHLAYNSSLVTFQEPPGVNTTELPSFPKTQILEWAAERGPITSAAELNDPQSILLRLGQAQGSLSFCMLEASQDMGRTLEWRPRTPALVRGCHLEGVAGHKEAHILRVLPGHSAGPRTVTVKVELSCAPGDLDAVLILQGPPYVSWLIDANHNMQIWTTGEYSFKIFPEKNIRGFKLPDTPQGLLGEARMLNASIVASFVELPLASIVSLHASSCGGRLQTSPAPIQTTPPKDTCSPELLMSLIQTKCADDAMTLHLKCTITGLTFWDPSCEAEDRGDKFVLRSAYSSCGMQVSASMISNEAVVNILSSSSPQRKKVHCLNMDSLSFQLGLYLSPHFLQASNTIEPGQQSFVQVRVSPSVSEFLLQLDSCHLDLGPEGGTVELIQGRAAKGNCVSLLSPSPEGDPRFSFLLHFYTVPIPKTGTLSCTVALRPKTGSQDQEVHRTVFMRLNIISPDLSGCTSKGLVLPAVLGITFGAFLIGALLTAALWYIYSHTRSPSKREPVVAVAAPASSESSSTNHSIGSTQSTPCSTSSMA
;
A
#
# COMPACT_ATOMS: atom_id res chain seq x y z
N MET A 1 -42.70 -36.75 54.59
CA MET A 1 -43.00 -36.46 53.18
C MET A 1 -43.00 -34.94 53.09
N ASP A 2 -42.05 -34.24 52.46
CA ASP A 2 -41.13 -34.60 51.39
C ASP A 2 -39.75 -33.95 51.57
N ARG A 3 -38.69 -34.75 51.34
CA ARG A 3 -37.32 -34.32 51.07
C ARG A 3 -37.27 -33.97 49.57
N GLY A 4 -37.21 -32.70 49.20
CA GLY A 4 -37.28 -32.37 47.76
C GLY A 4 -36.81 -31.02 47.26
N THR A 5 -36.13 -30.17 48.06
CA THR A 5 -35.85 -28.79 47.59
C THR A 5 -34.46 -28.23 47.86
N LEU A 6 -33.58 -28.94 48.57
CA LEU A 6 -32.22 -28.44 48.83
C LEU A 6 -31.14 -28.71 47.75
N PRO A 7 -31.24 -29.66 46.79
CA PRO A 7 -30.14 -29.87 45.84
C PRO A 7 -30.23 -28.95 44.61
N LEU A 8 -31.38 -28.33 44.34
CA LEU A 8 -31.58 -27.56 43.11
C LEU A 8 -30.94 -26.16 43.18
N ALA A 9 -30.98 -25.51 44.34
CA ALA A 9 -30.43 -24.17 44.52
C ALA A 9 -28.89 -24.16 44.45
N VAL A 10 -28.23 -25.21 44.98
CA VAL A 10 -26.77 -25.35 44.92
C VAL A 10 -26.32 -25.75 43.50
N ALA A 11 -27.11 -26.56 42.79
CA ALA A 11 -26.84 -26.89 41.38
C ALA A 11 -26.99 -25.67 40.45
N LEU A 12 -27.97 -24.78 40.70
CA LEU A 12 -28.16 -23.54 39.92
C LEU A 12 -27.07 -22.50 40.18
N LEU A 13 -26.52 -22.44 41.40
CA LEU A 13 -25.38 -21.57 41.73
C LEU A 13 -24.06 -22.08 41.14
N LEU A 14 -23.88 -23.40 41.02
CA LEU A 14 -22.72 -23.99 40.34
C LEU A 14 -22.84 -23.94 38.81
N ALA A 15 -24.05 -23.90 38.25
CA ALA A 15 -24.28 -23.72 36.81
C ALA A 15 -24.14 -22.25 36.34
N SER A 16 -24.25 -21.28 37.26
CA SER A 16 -24.04 -19.86 36.96
C SER A 16 -22.59 -19.41 37.14
N CYS A 17 -21.76 -20.16 37.88
CA CYS A 17 -20.33 -19.91 38.02
C CYS A 17 -19.45 -20.55 36.92
N SER A 18 -20.03 -21.39 36.05
CA SER A 18 -19.35 -22.01 34.89
C SER A 18 -19.57 -21.26 33.58
N LEU A 19 -20.36 -20.19 33.57
CA LEU A 19 -20.42 -19.22 32.48
C LEU A 19 -19.28 -18.20 32.63
N SER A 20 -18.04 -18.71 32.54
CA SER A 20 -16.99 -17.91 31.93
C SER A 20 -17.45 -17.62 30.49
N PRO A 21 -17.31 -16.40 29.97
CA PRO A 21 -17.62 -16.17 28.57
C PRO A 21 -16.65 -17.02 27.76
N THR A 22 -17.10 -18.17 27.28
CA THR A 22 -16.49 -18.79 26.11
C THR A 22 -16.60 -17.74 25.03
N SER A 23 -15.47 -17.10 24.69
CA SER A 23 -15.41 -16.20 23.54
C SER A 23 -16.15 -16.88 22.39
N LEU A 24 -17.12 -16.19 21.78
CA LEU A 24 -17.65 -16.65 20.50
C LEU A 24 -16.43 -17.02 19.64
N ALA A 25 -16.33 -18.29 19.24
CA ALA A 25 -15.26 -18.70 18.34
C ALA A 25 -15.26 -17.74 17.15
N GLU A 26 -14.09 -17.23 16.81
CA GLU A 26 -13.95 -16.25 15.74
C GLU A 26 -14.59 -16.78 14.45
N THR A 27 -15.24 -15.90 13.70
CA THR A 27 -15.88 -16.29 12.44
C THR A 27 -14.80 -16.69 11.44
N VAL A 28 -14.90 -17.91 10.91
CA VAL A 28 -13.98 -18.41 9.89
C VAL A 28 -14.38 -17.81 8.55
N HIS A 29 -13.46 -17.07 7.92
CA HIS A 29 -13.71 -16.38 6.66
C HIS A 29 -13.29 -17.18 5.43
N CYS A 30 -12.25 -18.01 5.56
CA CYS A 30 -11.79 -18.97 4.56
C CYS A 30 -10.86 -20.03 5.17
N ASP A 31 -10.69 -21.15 4.46
CA ASP A 31 -9.71 -22.18 4.80
C ASP A 31 -8.39 -21.91 4.06
N LEU A 32 -7.31 -21.72 4.84
CA LEU A 32 -5.97 -21.48 4.32
C LEU A 32 -5.36 -22.77 3.75
N GLN A 33 -5.00 -22.73 2.47
CA GLN A 33 -4.32 -23.82 1.78
C GLN A 33 -2.86 -23.47 1.46
N PRO A 34 -1.92 -24.43 1.49
CA PRO A 34 -0.55 -24.20 1.05
C PRO A 34 -0.49 -23.71 -0.40
N VAL A 35 0.31 -22.68 -0.65
CA VAL A 35 0.57 -22.13 -1.99
C VAL A 35 1.91 -22.67 -2.47
N GLY A 36 1.96 -23.14 -3.72
CA GLY A 36 3.19 -23.64 -4.34
C GLY A 36 4.23 -22.52 -4.55
N PRO A 37 5.53 -22.85 -4.51
CA PRO A 37 6.62 -21.87 -4.67
C PRO A 37 6.59 -21.14 -6.01
N GLU A 38 5.98 -21.73 -7.03
CA GLU A 38 5.79 -21.10 -8.34
C GLU A 38 4.81 -19.93 -8.30
N ARG A 39 3.90 -19.89 -7.31
CA ARG A 39 2.87 -18.85 -7.13
C ARG A 39 3.27 -17.77 -6.15
N GLY A 40 3.97 -18.14 -5.09
CA GLY A 40 4.43 -17.22 -4.06
C GLY A 40 5.60 -17.79 -3.26
N GLU A 41 6.62 -16.97 -3.06
CA GLU A 41 7.80 -17.31 -2.27
C GLU A 41 8.07 -16.20 -1.25
N VAL A 42 8.35 -16.59 -0.01
CA VAL A 42 8.75 -15.66 1.04
C VAL A 42 10.07 -16.07 1.65
N THR A 43 11.08 -15.24 1.42
CA THR A 43 12.38 -15.34 2.09
C THR A 43 12.50 -14.24 3.13
N TYR A 44 13.23 -14.50 4.21
CA TYR A 44 13.36 -13.54 5.29
C TYR A 44 14.70 -13.70 6.01
N THR A 45 15.12 -12.62 6.66
CA THR A 45 16.26 -12.58 7.55
C THR A 45 15.75 -12.30 8.96
N THR A 46 16.25 -13.03 9.94
CA THR A 46 15.81 -12.91 11.33
C THR A 46 17.00 -12.93 12.28
N SER A 47 16.81 -12.35 13.46
CA SER A 47 17.73 -12.48 14.59
C SER A 47 17.28 -13.55 15.59
N GLN A 48 16.09 -14.12 15.40
CA GLN A 48 15.59 -15.17 16.25
C GLN A 48 16.20 -16.52 15.85
N VAL A 49 16.61 -17.30 16.84
CA VAL A 49 17.27 -18.60 16.66
C VAL A 49 16.54 -19.70 17.44
N SER A 50 16.77 -20.98 17.12
CA SER A 50 16.14 -22.11 17.83
C SER A 50 16.51 -22.09 19.31
N LYS A 51 17.81 -22.02 19.57
CA LYS A 51 18.39 -21.77 20.89
C LYS A 51 19.53 -20.79 20.76
N GLY A 52 19.66 -19.86 21.69
CA GLY A 52 20.75 -18.91 21.62
C GLY A 52 21.04 -18.21 22.93
N CYS A 53 22.16 -17.51 22.98
CA CYS A 53 22.55 -16.64 24.07
C CYS A 53 23.52 -15.56 23.59
N VAL A 54 23.48 -14.41 24.27
CA VAL A 54 24.40 -13.30 24.04
C VAL A 54 24.89 -12.82 25.42
N ALA A 55 26.20 -12.69 25.56
CA ALA A 55 26.87 -12.29 26.80
C ALA A 55 28.01 -11.31 26.53
N GLN A 56 28.37 -10.52 27.54
CA GLN A 56 29.46 -9.57 27.50
C GLN A 56 30.75 -10.17 28.06
N ALA A 57 31.86 -9.87 27.40
CA ALA A 57 33.21 -10.17 27.87
C ALA A 57 34.07 -8.89 27.85
N PRO A 58 33.93 -7.99 28.86
CA PRO A 58 34.51 -6.65 28.83
C PRO A 58 36.05 -6.65 28.76
N ASN A 59 36.70 -7.57 29.47
CA ASN A 59 38.15 -7.63 29.64
C ASN A 59 38.82 -8.81 28.92
N ALA A 60 38.08 -9.50 28.05
CA ALA A 60 38.61 -10.67 27.38
C ALA A 60 39.50 -10.27 26.19
N ILE A 61 40.70 -10.87 26.15
CA ILE A 61 41.62 -10.78 25.01
C ILE A 61 41.17 -11.64 23.84
N LEU A 62 40.40 -12.70 24.13
CA LEU A 62 39.84 -13.64 23.17
C LEU A 62 38.33 -13.77 23.43
N GLU A 63 37.52 -13.60 22.39
CA GLU A 63 36.07 -13.83 22.45
C GLU A 63 35.68 -15.11 21.71
N VAL A 64 34.77 -15.90 22.30
CA VAL A 64 34.37 -17.19 21.75
C VAL A 64 32.93 -17.14 21.23
N HIS A 65 32.75 -17.57 19.99
CA HIS A 65 31.46 -17.68 19.34
C HIS A 65 31.20 -19.12 18.93
N VAL A 66 30.03 -19.66 19.28
CA VAL A 66 29.68 -21.07 19.02
C VAL A 66 28.45 -21.16 18.12
N LEU A 67 28.57 -21.87 17.01
CA LEU A 67 27.48 -22.13 16.07
C LEU A 67 27.19 -23.63 15.96
N PHE A 68 25.98 -24.02 16.31
CA PHE A 68 25.45 -25.36 16.07
C PHE A 68 24.55 -25.31 14.83
N LEU A 69 24.98 -25.96 13.76
CA LEU A 69 24.33 -25.89 12.46
C LEU A 69 23.78 -27.27 12.10
N GLU A 70 22.48 -27.32 11.84
CA GLU A 70 21.80 -28.54 11.43
C GLU A 70 21.30 -28.39 10.00
N PHE A 71 21.64 -29.33 9.13
CA PHE A 71 21.21 -29.37 7.75
C PHE A 71 20.46 -30.68 7.45
N PRO A 72 19.62 -30.71 6.40
CA PRO A 72 19.08 -31.94 5.86
C PRO A 72 20.16 -32.91 5.38
N THR A 73 19.77 -34.16 5.11
CA THR A 73 20.69 -35.18 4.58
C THR A 73 21.20 -34.79 3.20
N GLY A 74 22.52 -34.63 3.07
CA GLY A 74 23.19 -34.27 1.82
C GLY A 74 24.17 -33.10 2.00
N PRO A 75 25.02 -32.81 0.99
CA PRO A 75 25.92 -31.68 1.04
C PRO A 75 25.15 -30.35 0.96
N SER A 76 25.42 -29.44 1.89
CA SER A 76 24.80 -28.10 1.94
C SER A 76 25.82 -27.00 1.66
N GLN A 77 25.39 -25.82 1.20
CA GLN A 77 26.25 -24.65 0.98
C GLN A 77 25.92 -23.53 1.96
N LEU A 78 26.89 -22.97 2.66
CA LEU A 78 26.68 -21.93 3.67
C LEU A 78 27.57 -20.72 3.42
N GLU A 79 26.97 -19.53 3.43
CA GLU A 79 27.69 -18.25 3.51
C GLU A 79 27.79 -17.78 4.97
N LEU A 80 29.01 -17.62 5.49
CA LEU A 80 29.26 -17.12 6.84
C LEU A 80 30.13 -15.88 6.79
N THR A 81 29.58 -14.74 7.23
CA THR A 81 30.28 -13.47 7.29
C THR A 81 30.47 -13.03 8.72
N LEU A 82 31.73 -12.80 9.12
CA LEU A 82 32.08 -12.18 10.40
C LEU A 82 32.35 -10.69 10.16
N GLN A 83 31.60 -9.84 10.85
CA GLN A 83 31.75 -8.39 10.78
C GLN A 83 32.49 -7.88 12.02
N ALA A 84 33.65 -7.27 11.79
CA ALA A 84 34.48 -6.70 12.84
C ALA A 84 33.74 -5.58 13.61
N SER A 85 34.06 -5.45 14.90
CA SER A 85 33.51 -4.39 15.74
C SER A 85 34.06 -3.02 15.34
N LYS A 86 33.22 -1.98 15.37
CA LYS A 86 33.66 -0.58 15.24
C LYS A 86 34.26 -0.09 16.56
N GLN A 87 35.33 -0.70 17.05
CA GLN A 87 36.01 -0.19 18.24
C GLN A 87 37.12 0.80 17.86
N ASN A 88 37.10 1.98 18.50
CA ASN A 88 38.18 2.98 18.53
C ASN A 88 39.35 2.57 19.47
N GLY A 89 39.47 1.27 19.78
CA GLY A 89 40.45 0.72 20.72
C GLY A 89 41.71 0.23 20.02
N THR A 90 42.85 0.35 20.69
CA THR A 90 44.22 0.18 20.17
C THR A 90 44.67 -1.26 19.89
N TRP A 91 43.83 -2.29 20.08
CA TRP A 91 44.22 -3.70 19.87
C TRP A 91 43.07 -4.54 19.28
N PRO A 92 43.30 -5.32 18.21
CA PRO A 92 42.29 -6.23 17.67
C PRO A 92 42.13 -7.43 18.61
N ARG A 93 40.91 -7.64 19.15
CA ARG A 93 40.59 -8.84 19.96
C ARG A 93 40.66 -10.09 19.09
N GLU A 94 41.27 -11.14 19.61
CA GLU A 94 41.26 -12.46 18.98
C GLU A 94 39.87 -13.10 19.08
N VAL A 95 39.49 -13.83 18.05
CA VAL A 95 38.16 -14.45 17.96
C VAL A 95 38.33 -15.95 17.76
N LEU A 96 37.71 -16.76 18.60
CA LEU A 96 37.60 -18.20 18.38
C LEU A 96 36.17 -18.51 17.90
N LEU A 97 36.06 -19.02 16.68
CA LEU A 97 34.80 -19.50 16.12
C LEU A 97 34.76 -21.03 16.18
N VAL A 98 33.79 -21.54 16.93
CA VAL A 98 33.51 -22.97 17.07
C VAL A 98 32.29 -23.31 16.22
N LEU A 99 32.47 -24.14 15.20
CA LEU A 99 31.39 -24.54 14.30
C LEU A 99 31.18 -26.06 14.33
N SER A 100 30.00 -26.46 14.80
CA SER A 100 29.54 -27.84 14.89
C SER A 100 28.45 -28.06 13.85
N VAL A 101 28.62 -29.09 13.02
CA VAL A 101 27.72 -29.41 11.90
C VAL A 101 27.27 -30.87 12.00
N ASN A 102 26.02 -31.16 11.64
CA ASN A 102 25.48 -32.52 11.63
C ASN A 102 25.70 -33.29 10.31
N SER A 103 25.97 -32.57 9.21
CA SER A 103 26.19 -33.13 7.87
C SER A 103 27.30 -32.37 7.13
N SER A 104 27.64 -32.83 5.93
CA SER A 104 28.70 -32.20 5.14
C SER A 104 28.26 -30.83 4.61
N VAL A 105 29.11 -29.82 4.78
CA VAL A 105 28.86 -28.44 4.36
C VAL A 105 30.02 -27.87 3.57
N PHE A 106 29.70 -27.17 2.49
CA PHE A 106 30.60 -26.32 1.74
C PHE A 106 30.46 -24.88 2.26
N LEU A 107 31.51 -24.37 2.90
CA LEU A 107 31.51 -23.12 3.63
C LEU A 107 32.25 -22.01 2.87
N HIS A 108 31.55 -20.92 2.59
CA HIS A 108 32.12 -19.66 2.15
C HIS A 108 32.28 -18.73 3.36
N LEU A 109 33.48 -18.71 3.93
CA LEU A 109 33.82 -17.92 5.11
C LEU A 109 34.43 -16.58 4.71
N GLN A 110 33.82 -15.47 5.15
CA GLN A 110 34.34 -14.12 4.97
C GLN A 110 34.64 -13.47 6.33
N ALA A 111 35.92 -13.28 6.63
CA ALA A 111 36.39 -12.67 7.88
C ALA A 111 37.52 -11.64 7.59
N LEU A 112 37.13 -10.43 7.20
CA LEU A 112 38.09 -9.38 6.81
C LEU A 112 38.62 -8.62 8.04
N GLY A 113 39.95 -8.64 8.22
CA GLY A 113 40.61 -7.86 9.28
C GLY A 113 40.37 -8.37 10.70
N ILE A 114 40.03 -9.65 10.86
CA ILE A 114 39.75 -10.29 12.15
C ILE A 114 40.83 -11.33 12.44
N PRO A 115 41.55 -11.25 13.58
CA PRO A 115 42.45 -12.31 14.03
C PRO A 115 41.61 -13.49 14.54
N LEU A 116 41.27 -14.38 13.61
CA LEU A 116 40.35 -15.50 13.81
C LEU A 116 41.12 -16.79 14.15
N HIS A 117 40.51 -17.67 14.93
CA HIS A 117 40.87 -19.07 15.09
C HIS A 117 39.62 -19.90 14.83
N LEU A 118 39.75 -21.00 14.10
CA LEU A 118 38.63 -21.85 13.71
C LEU A 118 38.69 -23.20 14.43
N ALA A 119 37.58 -23.64 15.01
CA ALA A 119 37.43 -24.99 15.56
C ALA A 119 36.27 -25.72 14.86
N TYR A 120 36.58 -26.77 14.10
CA TYR A 120 35.59 -27.51 13.28
C TYR A 120 36.00 -28.95 13.01
N ASN A 121 35.08 -29.76 12.47
CA ASN A 121 35.38 -31.12 12.02
C ASN A 121 35.82 -31.12 10.55
N SER A 122 37.09 -31.46 10.31
CA SER A 122 37.70 -31.39 8.97
C SER A 122 37.12 -32.38 7.96
N SER A 123 36.40 -33.41 8.44
CA SER A 123 35.74 -34.40 7.57
C SER A 123 34.38 -33.94 7.05
N LEU A 124 33.75 -32.96 7.72
CA LEU A 124 32.40 -32.50 7.39
C LEU A 124 32.42 -31.12 6.70
N VAL A 125 33.39 -30.27 7.02
CA VAL A 125 33.44 -28.89 6.52
C VAL A 125 34.48 -28.78 5.42
N THR A 126 34.04 -28.40 4.22
CA THR A 126 34.90 -28.07 3.09
C THR A 126 34.85 -26.56 2.85
N PHE A 127 36.00 -25.91 2.75
CA PHE A 127 36.05 -24.47 2.43
C PHE A 127 36.17 -24.24 0.93
N GLN A 128 35.50 -23.20 0.43
CA GLN A 128 35.69 -22.74 -0.96
C GLN A 128 37.12 -22.21 -1.20
N GLU A 129 37.62 -21.44 -0.24
CA GLU A 129 39.00 -20.98 -0.19
C GLU A 129 39.62 -21.49 1.11
N PRO A 130 40.80 -22.14 1.07
CA PRO A 130 41.41 -22.68 2.27
C PRO A 130 41.67 -21.56 3.28
N PRO A 131 41.28 -21.72 4.56
CA PRO A 131 41.48 -20.68 5.54
C PRO A 131 42.99 -20.46 5.73
N GLY A 132 43.49 -19.25 5.45
CA GLY A 132 44.85 -18.82 5.79
C GLY A 132 45.04 -18.54 7.30
N VAL A 133 44.31 -19.28 8.13
CA VAL A 133 44.00 -18.97 9.54
C VAL A 133 44.25 -20.23 10.38
N ASN A 134 44.59 -20.07 11.66
CA ASN A 134 44.80 -21.20 12.57
C ASN A 134 43.52 -22.03 12.73
N THR A 135 43.62 -23.34 12.49
CA THR A 135 42.53 -24.30 12.60
C THR A 135 42.80 -25.30 13.73
N THR A 136 41.74 -25.74 14.42
CA THR A 136 41.76 -26.74 15.49
C THR A 136 40.68 -27.78 15.18
N GLU A 137 41.02 -29.06 15.31
CA GLU A 137 40.03 -30.14 15.12
C GLU A 137 39.03 -30.14 16.29
N LEU A 138 37.74 -30.07 15.97
CA LEU A 138 36.68 -30.10 16.96
C LEU A 138 36.43 -31.55 17.42
N PRO A 139 36.55 -31.86 18.72
CA PRO A 139 36.24 -33.19 19.22
C PRO A 139 34.77 -33.54 19.02
N SER A 140 34.48 -34.83 18.82
CA SER A 140 33.12 -35.34 18.68
C SER A 140 32.43 -35.44 20.04
N PHE A 141 31.94 -34.30 20.54
CA PHE A 141 31.23 -34.21 21.81
C PHE A 141 29.76 -33.80 21.64
N PRO A 142 28.89 -34.12 22.61
CA PRO A 142 27.57 -33.51 22.72
C PRO A 142 27.64 -31.98 22.80
N LYS A 143 26.57 -31.28 22.34
CA LYS A 143 26.52 -29.81 22.29
C LYS A 143 26.90 -29.13 23.63
N THR A 144 26.49 -29.69 24.77
CA THR A 144 26.82 -29.15 26.10
C THR A 144 28.31 -29.22 26.42
N GLN A 145 28.96 -30.34 26.10
CA GLN A 145 30.40 -30.51 26.28
C GLN A 145 31.20 -29.65 25.29
N ILE A 146 30.68 -29.38 24.09
CA ILE A 146 31.28 -28.41 23.15
C ILE A 146 31.28 -27.00 23.74
N LEU A 147 30.20 -26.59 24.43
CA LEU A 147 30.15 -25.29 25.13
C LEU A 147 31.17 -25.24 26.27
N GLU A 148 31.28 -26.29 27.08
CA GLU A 148 32.29 -26.35 28.16
C GLU A 148 33.71 -26.30 27.60
N TRP A 149 33.99 -27.10 26.57
CA TRP A 149 35.25 -27.08 25.83
C TRP A 149 35.54 -25.67 25.29
N ALA A 150 34.57 -25.01 24.66
CA ALA A 150 34.75 -23.67 24.13
C ALA A 150 35.05 -22.65 25.25
N ALA A 151 34.37 -22.77 26.40
CA ALA A 151 34.54 -21.91 27.57
C ALA A 151 35.91 -22.05 28.23
N GLU A 152 36.57 -23.21 28.14
CA GLU A 152 37.96 -23.40 28.63
C GLU A 152 38.99 -22.55 27.87
N ARG A 153 38.70 -22.18 26.60
CA ARG A 153 39.61 -21.37 25.77
C ARG A 153 39.37 -19.88 25.95
N GLY A 154 38.14 -19.48 26.27
CA GLY A 154 37.77 -18.10 26.50
C GLY A 154 36.27 -17.93 26.79
N PRO A 155 35.84 -16.74 27.21
CA PRO A 155 34.44 -16.48 27.50
C PRO A 155 33.59 -16.52 26.23
N ILE A 156 32.48 -17.26 26.30
CA ILE A 156 31.49 -17.35 25.21
C ILE A 156 30.66 -16.07 25.20
N THR A 157 30.81 -15.27 24.14
CA THR A 157 30.07 -14.02 23.94
C THR A 157 28.77 -14.24 23.18
N SER A 158 28.70 -15.26 22.33
CA SER A 158 27.44 -15.71 21.75
C SER A 158 27.45 -17.17 21.37
N ALA A 159 26.32 -17.84 21.57
CA ALA A 159 26.07 -19.16 20.99
C ALA A 159 24.70 -19.20 20.30
N ALA A 160 24.60 -19.92 19.19
CA ALA A 160 23.33 -20.09 18.47
C ALA A 160 23.20 -21.46 17.82
N GLU A 161 21.98 -21.99 17.88
CA GLU A 161 21.54 -23.19 17.16
C GLU A 161 20.63 -22.79 16.00
N LEU A 162 21.06 -23.12 14.78
CA LEU A 162 20.42 -22.74 13.53
C LEU A 162 20.05 -23.98 12.72
N ASN A 163 18.83 -23.99 12.19
CA ASN A 163 18.31 -25.07 11.35
C ASN A 163 18.28 -24.63 9.88
N ASP A 164 18.95 -25.40 9.03
CA ASP A 164 19.18 -25.23 7.60
C ASP A 164 19.47 -23.77 7.17
N PRO A 165 20.54 -23.14 7.71
CA PRO A 165 20.89 -21.78 7.33
C PRO A 165 21.42 -21.70 5.89
N GLN A 166 20.98 -20.69 5.14
CA GLN A 166 21.53 -20.31 3.84
C GLN A 166 22.70 -19.33 4.00
N SER A 167 22.52 -18.30 4.84
CA SER A 167 23.54 -17.28 5.12
C SER A 167 23.49 -16.82 6.57
N ILE A 168 24.65 -16.58 7.18
CA ILE A 168 24.79 -16.11 8.56
C ILE A 168 25.70 -14.88 8.58
N LEU A 169 25.23 -13.82 9.25
CA LEU A 169 25.99 -12.62 9.57
C LEU A 169 26.17 -12.54 11.08
N LEU A 170 27.43 -12.64 11.52
CA LEU A 170 27.82 -12.52 12.92
C LEU A 170 28.57 -11.21 13.14
N ARG A 171 28.05 -10.33 14.00
CA ARG A 171 28.63 -9.03 14.34
C ARG A 171 29.33 -9.09 15.68
N LEU A 172 30.62 -8.81 15.67
CA LEU A 172 31.47 -8.84 16.85
C LEU A 172 31.26 -7.60 17.73
N GLY A 173 31.39 -7.75 19.05
CA GLY A 173 31.30 -6.65 20.01
C GLY A 173 29.93 -5.95 20.13
N GLN A 174 28.83 -6.57 19.69
CA GLN A 174 27.47 -5.99 19.69
C GLN A 174 26.57 -6.48 20.84
N ALA A 175 27.15 -7.04 21.90
CA ALA A 175 26.40 -7.63 23.01
C ALA A 175 25.37 -6.65 23.63
N GLN A 176 24.10 -7.04 23.56
CA GLN A 176 22.97 -6.28 24.10
C GLN A 176 22.73 -6.69 25.56
N GLY A 177 22.53 -5.72 26.45
CA GLY A 177 22.25 -5.96 27.87
C GLY A 177 23.50 -6.25 28.72
N SER A 178 23.30 -6.52 30.03
CA SER A 178 24.37 -6.68 31.04
C SER A 178 24.63 -8.14 31.45
N LEU A 179 24.31 -9.11 30.59
CA LEU A 179 24.49 -10.53 30.90
C LEU A 179 25.97 -10.94 30.77
N SER A 180 26.53 -11.48 31.84
CA SER A 180 27.94 -11.90 31.92
C SER A 180 28.17 -13.34 31.47
N PHE A 181 27.11 -14.15 31.38
CA PHE A 181 27.18 -15.57 31.09
C PHE A 181 26.21 -15.95 29.98
N CYS A 182 26.66 -16.83 29.08
CA CYS A 182 25.88 -17.30 27.94
C CYS A 182 25.17 -18.61 28.29
N MET A 183 23.86 -18.55 28.56
CA MET A 183 23.01 -19.74 28.77
C MET A 183 22.01 -19.86 27.62
N LEU A 184 21.98 -21.02 26.95
CA LEU A 184 21.12 -21.24 25.79
C LEU A 184 19.63 -21.21 26.17
N GLU A 185 18.92 -20.22 25.66
CA GLU A 185 17.47 -20.06 25.80
C GLU A 185 16.76 -20.39 24.49
N ALA A 186 15.56 -20.99 24.59
CA ALA A 186 14.75 -21.31 23.42
C ALA A 186 14.16 -20.05 22.77
N SER A 187 14.09 -20.03 21.44
CA SER A 187 13.51 -18.92 20.67
C SER A 187 14.14 -17.55 20.99
N GLN A 188 15.44 -17.55 21.36
CA GLN A 188 16.20 -16.37 21.74
C GLN A 188 16.33 -15.39 20.55
N ASP A 189 16.18 -14.10 20.85
CA ASP A 189 16.49 -13.00 19.94
C ASP A 189 17.93 -12.56 20.14
N MET A 190 18.77 -12.70 19.10
CA MET A 190 20.19 -12.38 19.13
C MET A 190 20.47 -10.88 18.95
N GLY A 191 19.43 -10.07 18.76
CA GLY A 191 19.50 -8.62 18.60
C GLY A 191 20.36 -8.20 17.40
N ARG A 192 21.44 -7.48 17.66
CA ARG A 192 22.38 -7.05 16.61
C ARG A 192 23.54 -8.03 16.40
N THR A 193 23.73 -8.97 17.32
CA THR A 193 24.88 -9.89 17.35
C THR A 193 24.84 -10.88 16.19
N LEU A 194 23.67 -11.46 15.89
CA LEU A 194 23.52 -12.45 14.84
C LEU A 194 22.26 -12.19 14.03
N GLU A 195 22.40 -12.23 12.71
CA GLU A 195 21.31 -12.16 11.74
C GLU A 195 21.54 -13.25 10.69
N TRP A 196 20.50 -14.00 10.34
CA TRP A 196 20.65 -15.14 9.44
C TRP A 196 19.43 -15.29 8.52
N ARG A 197 19.64 -15.97 7.39
CA ARG A 197 18.61 -16.33 6.42
C ARG A 197 18.46 -17.85 6.40
N PRO A 198 17.29 -18.40 6.75
CA PRO A 198 16.99 -19.82 6.55
C PRO A 198 16.93 -20.17 5.06
N ARG A 199 17.33 -21.39 4.70
CA ARG A 199 17.20 -21.89 3.32
C ARG A 199 15.78 -22.29 2.98
N THR A 200 15.06 -22.88 3.93
CA THR A 200 13.65 -23.20 3.76
C THR A 200 12.83 -21.90 3.85
N PRO A 201 12.13 -21.50 2.78
CA PRO A 201 11.28 -20.32 2.80
C PRO A 201 10.09 -20.54 3.74
N ALA A 202 9.44 -19.44 4.13
CA ALA A 202 8.26 -19.55 4.96
C ALA A 202 7.09 -20.20 4.19
N LEU A 203 6.28 -20.99 4.89
CA LEU A 203 5.10 -21.62 4.29
C LEU A 203 4.08 -20.55 3.90
N VAL A 204 3.95 -20.32 2.60
CA VAL A 204 2.95 -19.43 2.04
C VAL A 204 1.61 -20.16 1.99
N ARG A 205 0.58 -19.52 2.53
CA ARG A 205 -0.80 -19.99 2.45
C ARG A 205 -1.66 -19.01 1.67
N GLY A 206 -2.82 -19.45 1.20
CA GLY A 206 -3.76 -18.62 0.47
C GLY A 206 -5.16 -19.22 0.52
N CYS A 207 -6.15 -18.43 0.13
CA CYS A 207 -7.54 -18.86 0.08
C CYS A 207 -8.39 -17.95 -0.82
N HIS A 208 -9.62 -18.37 -1.09
CA HIS A 208 -10.64 -17.53 -1.73
C HIS A 208 -11.67 -17.08 -0.69
N LEU A 209 -12.05 -15.81 -0.74
CA LEU A 209 -13.07 -15.22 0.13
C LEU A 209 -14.43 -15.25 -0.58
N GLU A 210 -15.31 -16.15 -0.14
CA GLU A 210 -16.64 -16.31 -0.75
C GLU A 210 -17.52 -15.08 -0.56
N GLY A 211 -18.33 -14.74 -1.57
CA GLY A 211 -19.30 -13.64 -1.49
C GLY A 211 -18.71 -12.23 -1.65
N VAL A 212 -17.45 -12.12 -2.10
CA VAL A 212 -16.81 -10.84 -2.45
C VAL A 212 -16.72 -10.71 -3.97
N ALA A 213 -17.28 -9.63 -4.53
CA ALA A 213 -17.24 -9.36 -5.95
C ALA A 213 -15.91 -8.69 -6.36
N GLY A 214 -15.42 -8.97 -7.56
CA GLY A 214 -14.19 -8.41 -8.11
C GLY A 214 -12.97 -9.34 -8.02
N HIS A 215 -11.83 -8.88 -8.52
CA HIS A 215 -10.55 -9.60 -8.53
C HIS A 215 -9.50 -8.75 -7.83
N LYS A 216 -9.57 -8.70 -6.50
CA LYS A 216 -8.62 -7.99 -5.66
C LYS A 216 -7.83 -8.97 -4.82
N GLU A 217 -6.51 -8.86 -4.89
CA GLU A 217 -5.58 -9.77 -4.21
C GLU A 217 -5.08 -9.18 -2.88
N ALA A 218 -5.15 -9.96 -1.82
CA ALA A 218 -4.60 -9.62 -0.51
C ALA A 218 -3.31 -10.41 -0.23
N HIS A 219 -2.26 -9.68 0.13
CA HIS A 219 -1.01 -10.22 0.67
C HIS A 219 -0.92 -9.86 2.15
N ILE A 220 -0.91 -10.86 3.01
CA ILE A 220 -0.98 -10.73 4.47
C ILE A 220 0.32 -11.26 5.06
N LEU A 221 1.04 -10.39 5.77
CA LEU A 221 2.25 -10.73 6.52
C LEU A 221 1.99 -10.46 8.00
N ARG A 222 2.15 -11.50 8.81
CA ARG A 222 1.97 -11.46 10.27
C ARG A 222 3.29 -11.74 10.96
N VAL A 223 3.83 -10.75 11.68
CA VAL A 223 5.02 -10.89 12.52
C VAL A 223 4.60 -11.29 13.93
N LEU A 224 5.12 -12.42 14.41
CA LEU A 224 4.84 -12.93 15.73
C LEU A 224 5.58 -12.13 16.81
N PRO A 225 5.00 -12.00 18.02
CA PRO A 225 5.67 -11.36 19.14
C PRO A 225 6.94 -12.12 19.53
N GLY A 226 7.96 -11.37 19.94
CA GLY A 226 9.20 -11.93 20.46
C GLY A 226 9.37 -11.67 21.95
N HIS A 227 10.36 -12.32 22.55
CA HIS A 227 10.65 -12.20 23.98
C HIS A 227 11.16 -10.81 24.40
N SER A 228 11.71 -10.01 23.49
CA SER A 228 12.23 -8.67 23.78
C SER A 228 11.38 -7.56 23.14
N ALA A 229 10.86 -6.65 23.97
CA ALA A 229 9.96 -5.56 23.57
C ALA A 229 10.75 -4.27 23.25
N GLY A 230 11.60 -4.32 22.23
CA GLY A 230 12.34 -3.16 21.71
C GLY A 230 11.72 -2.62 20.41
N PRO A 231 11.77 -1.30 20.15
CA PRO A 231 11.41 -0.75 18.85
C PRO A 231 12.22 -1.41 17.73
N ARG A 232 11.53 -1.94 16.72
CA ARG A 232 12.12 -2.69 15.60
C ARG A 232 11.53 -2.20 14.29
N THR A 233 12.38 -1.98 13.30
CA THR A 233 11.95 -1.68 11.93
C THR A 233 12.06 -2.94 11.08
N VAL A 234 10.94 -3.39 10.50
CA VAL A 234 10.88 -4.53 9.59
C VAL A 234 10.82 -4.01 8.17
N THR A 235 11.84 -4.35 7.36
CA THR A 235 11.86 -4.00 5.94
C THR A 235 11.10 -5.05 5.15
N VAL A 236 10.08 -4.63 4.41
CA VAL A 236 9.25 -5.51 3.58
C VAL A 236 9.45 -5.15 2.12
N LYS A 237 10.07 -6.06 1.37
CA LYS A 237 10.21 -5.98 -0.09
C LYS A 237 9.10 -6.78 -0.74
N VAL A 238 8.37 -6.16 -1.66
CA VAL A 238 7.28 -6.81 -2.40
C VAL A 238 7.56 -6.72 -3.89
N GLU A 239 7.72 -7.89 -4.51
CA GLU A 239 7.97 -8.04 -5.94
C GLU A 239 6.84 -8.85 -6.57
N LEU A 240 5.96 -8.15 -7.29
CA LEU A 240 4.90 -8.77 -8.09
C LEU A 240 5.38 -8.91 -9.54
N SER A 241 5.34 -10.12 -10.09
CA SER A 241 5.93 -10.47 -11.39
C SER A 241 4.95 -10.43 -12.58
N CYS A 242 3.89 -9.60 -12.50
CA CYS A 242 2.89 -9.49 -13.57
C CYS A 242 2.99 -8.20 -14.40
N ALA A 243 2.38 -8.22 -15.59
CA ALA A 243 2.44 -7.10 -16.52
C ALA A 243 1.74 -5.86 -15.90
N PRO A 244 2.33 -4.65 -16.04
CA PRO A 244 1.77 -3.44 -15.46
C PRO A 244 0.44 -3.08 -16.15
N GLY A 245 -0.64 -3.44 -15.49
CA GLY A 245 -2.01 -2.95 -15.65
C GLY A 245 -2.61 -2.76 -14.26
N ASP A 246 -3.79 -2.13 -14.14
CA ASP A 246 -4.45 -1.79 -12.86
C ASP A 246 -4.64 -3.03 -11.96
N LEU A 247 -3.59 -3.36 -11.20
CA LEU A 247 -3.59 -4.45 -10.24
C LEU A 247 -4.20 -3.93 -8.95
N ASP A 248 -5.45 -4.32 -8.67
CA ASP A 248 -6.07 -4.02 -7.37
C ASP A 248 -5.54 -5.03 -6.34
N ALA A 249 -4.51 -4.61 -5.60
CA ALA A 249 -3.86 -5.41 -4.57
C ALA A 249 -3.80 -4.65 -3.24
N VAL A 250 -3.82 -5.40 -2.14
CA VAL A 250 -3.68 -4.87 -0.78
C VAL A 250 -2.63 -5.63 0.01
N LEU A 251 -1.74 -4.90 0.68
CA LEU A 251 -0.73 -5.42 1.59
C LEU A 251 -1.18 -5.15 3.03
N ILE A 252 -1.36 -6.23 3.79
CA ILE A 252 -1.75 -6.21 5.20
C ILE A 252 -0.55 -6.65 6.05
N LEU A 253 0.00 -5.74 6.85
CA LEU A 253 1.15 -5.98 7.72
C LEU A 253 0.71 -5.93 9.19
N GLN A 254 0.64 -7.08 9.85
CA GLN A 254 0.33 -7.19 11.27
C GLN A 254 1.59 -7.53 12.06
N GLY A 255 1.76 -6.86 13.19
CA GLY A 255 2.85 -7.12 14.11
C GLY A 255 2.66 -6.40 15.44
N PRO A 256 3.50 -6.68 16.44
CA PRO A 256 3.42 -6.08 17.76
C PRO A 256 3.51 -4.54 17.75
N PRO A 257 3.07 -3.84 18.83
CA PRO A 257 3.05 -2.38 18.87
C PRO A 257 4.41 -1.69 18.72
N TYR A 258 5.50 -2.42 18.98
CA TYR A 258 6.88 -1.93 18.88
C TYR A 258 7.50 -2.16 17.49
N VAL A 259 6.70 -2.62 16.51
CA VAL A 259 7.15 -2.82 15.13
C VAL A 259 6.74 -1.64 14.25
N SER A 260 7.72 -1.10 13.52
CA SER A 260 7.56 -0.12 12.44
C SER A 260 7.90 -0.79 11.10
N TRP A 261 7.23 -0.41 10.02
CA TRP A 261 7.38 -1.04 8.71
C TRP A 261 8.10 -0.13 7.72
N LEU A 262 9.08 -0.66 7.00
CA LEU A 262 9.72 0.02 5.86
C LEU A 262 9.39 -0.72 4.58
N ILE A 263 8.56 -0.13 3.72
CA ILE A 263 7.97 -0.80 2.56
C ILE A 263 8.74 -0.42 1.28
N ASP A 264 9.12 -1.43 0.50
CA ASP A 264 9.78 -1.34 -0.79
C ASP A 264 9.01 -2.22 -1.79
N ALA A 265 8.11 -1.63 -2.57
CA ALA A 265 7.24 -2.36 -3.49
C ALA A 265 7.47 -1.90 -4.93
N ASN A 266 7.43 -2.85 -5.88
CA ASN A 266 7.58 -2.55 -7.31
C ASN A 266 6.28 -2.09 -7.99
N HIS A 267 5.12 -2.24 -7.34
CA HIS A 267 3.81 -1.84 -7.84
C HIS A 267 3.06 -0.96 -6.82
N ASN A 268 2.13 -0.13 -7.31
CA ASN A 268 1.24 0.64 -6.45
C ASN A 268 0.15 -0.27 -5.88
N MET A 269 0.01 -0.34 -4.57
CA MET A 269 -0.96 -1.19 -3.88
C MET A 269 -1.45 -0.53 -2.59
N GLN A 270 -2.63 -0.93 -2.13
CA GLN A 270 -3.21 -0.42 -0.89
C GLN A 270 -2.45 -0.97 0.33
N ILE A 271 -2.14 -0.13 1.32
CA ILE A 271 -1.28 -0.49 2.47
C ILE A 271 -2.04 -0.39 3.79
N TRP A 272 -2.17 -1.51 4.51
CA TRP A 272 -2.81 -1.62 5.81
C TRP A 272 -1.83 -2.20 6.83
N THR A 273 -1.41 -1.43 7.83
CA THR A 273 -0.39 -1.91 8.80
C THR A 273 -0.77 -1.62 10.25
N THR A 274 -0.25 -2.40 11.20
CA THR A 274 -0.17 -1.99 12.60
C THR A 274 1.01 -1.03 12.81
N GLY A 275 1.07 -0.35 13.97
CA GLY A 275 2.19 0.51 14.33
C GLY A 275 2.32 1.75 13.43
N GLU A 276 3.49 1.96 12.87
CA GLU A 276 3.78 3.02 11.89
C GLU A 276 4.49 2.42 10.67
N TYR A 277 4.34 3.05 9.50
CA TYR A 277 5.03 2.62 8.29
C TYR A 277 5.59 3.81 7.51
N SER A 278 6.66 3.55 6.76
CA SER A 278 7.26 4.47 5.79
C SER A 278 7.58 3.72 4.50
N PHE A 279 7.71 4.46 3.40
CA PHE A 279 8.17 3.90 2.14
C PHE A 279 9.67 4.17 1.97
N LYS A 280 10.41 3.24 1.37
CA LYS A 280 11.84 3.40 1.11
C LYS A 280 12.17 4.65 0.28
N ILE A 281 11.26 5.07 -0.60
CA ILE A 281 11.36 6.31 -1.38
C ILE A 281 11.18 7.59 -0.55
N PHE A 282 10.54 7.51 0.62
CA PHE A 282 10.28 8.62 1.55
C PHE A 282 10.50 8.17 3.02
N PRO A 283 11.74 7.87 3.43
CA PRO A 283 12.01 7.23 4.73
C PRO A 283 11.70 8.12 5.94
N GLU A 284 11.75 9.44 5.77
CA GLU A 284 11.47 10.43 6.84
C GLU A 284 9.97 10.59 7.13
N LYS A 285 9.09 10.11 6.24
CA LYS A 285 7.64 10.27 6.36
C LYS A 285 7.02 9.04 7.01
N ASN A 286 6.91 9.07 8.34
CA ASN A 286 6.19 8.05 9.08
C ASN A 286 4.68 8.29 9.00
N ILE A 287 3.95 7.27 8.55
CA ILE A 287 2.50 7.25 8.48
C ILE A 287 2.00 6.33 9.58
N ARG A 288 1.03 6.81 10.36
CA ARG A 288 0.44 6.02 11.44
C ARG A 288 -0.44 4.92 10.86
N GLY A 289 -0.23 3.68 11.31
CA GLY A 289 -1.05 2.53 10.96
C GLY A 289 -2.38 2.48 11.72
N PHE A 290 -3.08 1.37 11.54
CA PHE A 290 -4.38 1.08 12.13
C PHE A 290 -4.29 0.02 13.21
N LYS A 291 -5.38 -0.17 13.97
CA LYS A 291 -5.50 -1.29 14.88
C LYS A 291 -6.06 -2.49 14.11
N LEU A 292 -5.20 -3.45 13.75
CA LEU A 292 -5.62 -4.67 13.09
C LEU A 292 -5.92 -5.80 14.09
N PRO A 293 -6.73 -6.80 13.69
CA PRO A 293 -6.93 -8.02 14.47
C PRO A 293 -5.63 -8.82 14.64
N ASP A 294 -5.44 -9.44 15.81
CA ASP A 294 -4.22 -10.21 16.12
C ASP A 294 -4.29 -11.67 15.67
N THR A 295 -5.47 -12.15 15.27
CA THR A 295 -5.76 -13.53 14.89
C THR A 295 -5.71 -13.71 13.37
N PRO A 296 -5.30 -14.89 12.86
CA PRO A 296 -5.34 -15.20 11.43
C PRO A 296 -6.72 -14.97 10.80
N GLN A 297 -7.81 -15.47 11.39
CA GLN A 297 -9.15 -15.27 10.81
C GLN A 297 -9.60 -13.82 10.89
N GLY A 298 -9.30 -13.11 11.97
CA GLY A 298 -9.50 -11.66 12.03
C GLY A 298 -8.83 -10.89 10.88
N LEU A 299 -7.59 -11.23 10.52
CA LEU A 299 -6.90 -10.61 9.36
C LEU A 299 -7.53 -10.98 8.02
N LEU A 300 -8.04 -12.21 7.88
CA LEU A 300 -8.82 -12.62 6.71
C LEU A 300 -10.15 -11.87 6.62
N GLY A 301 -10.77 -11.57 7.76
CA GLY A 301 -11.95 -10.70 7.87
C GLY A 301 -11.65 -9.26 7.47
N GLU A 302 -10.48 -8.74 7.86
CA GLU A 302 -10.01 -7.42 7.44
C GLU A 302 -9.80 -7.37 5.91
N ALA A 303 -9.20 -8.40 5.33
CA ALA A 303 -9.05 -8.52 3.87
C ALA A 303 -10.41 -8.52 3.15
N ARG A 304 -11.40 -9.23 3.69
CA ARG A 304 -12.79 -9.22 3.19
C ARG A 304 -13.42 -7.82 3.26
N MET A 305 -13.21 -7.09 4.37
CA MET A 305 -13.70 -5.71 4.52
C MET A 305 -13.05 -4.76 3.50
N LEU A 306 -11.82 -5.05 3.07
CA LEU A 306 -11.10 -4.32 2.04
C LEU A 306 -11.48 -4.74 0.61
N ASN A 307 -12.56 -5.52 0.46
CA ASN A 307 -13.08 -6.09 -0.79
C ASN A 307 -12.08 -7.00 -1.51
N ALA A 308 -11.15 -7.64 -0.80
CA ALA A 308 -10.30 -8.67 -1.38
C ALA A 308 -11.11 -9.95 -1.59
N SER A 309 -11.09 -10.48 -2.82
CA SER A 309 -11.73 -11.75 -3.16
C SER A 309 -10.77 -12.93 -3.09
N ILE A 310 -9.46 -12.66 -3.15
CA ILE A 310 -8.41 -13.68 -3.12
C ILE A 310 -7.36 -13.26 -2.09
N VAL A 311 -7.00 -14.18 -1.20
CA VAL A 311 -5.80 -14.05 -0.37
C VAL A 311 -4.68 -14.80 -1.06
N ALA A 312 -3.86 -14.06 -1.81
CA ALA A 312 -2.79 -14.61 -2.63
C ALA A 312 -1.59 -15.06 -1.80
N SER A 313 -1.34 -14.39 -0.66
CA SER A 313 -0.25 -14.76 0.24
C SER A 313 -0.66 -14.50 1.69
N PHE A 314 -0.48 -15.49 2.54
CA PHE A 314 -0.63 -15.40 3.99
C PHE A 314 0.58 -16.07 4.64
N VAL A 315 1.39 -15.28 5.35
CA VAL A 315 2.62 -15.75 5.97
C VAL A 315 2.72 -15.28 7.41
N GLU A 316 3.15 -16.18 8.29
CA GLU A 316 3.47 -15.89 9.69
C GLU A 316 4.98 -16.07 9.88
N LEU A 317 5.65 -15.03 10.36
CA LEU A 317 7.09 -15.03 10.59
C LEU A 317 7.41 -14.71 12.05
N PRO A 318 8.51 -15.26 12.59
CA PRO A 318 9.16 -14.70 13.78
C PRO A 318 9.59 -13.23 13.55
N LEU A 319 10.11 -12.56 14.58
CA LEU A 319 10.68 -11.23 14.44
C LEU A 319 11.78 -11.22 13.35
N ALA A 320 11.45 -10.64 12.20
CA ALA A 320 12.33 -10.56 11.03
C ALA A 320 12.85 -9.13 10.85
N SER A 321 14.04 -8.99 10.27
CA SER A 321 14.68 -7.71 9.93
C SER A 321 14.31 -7.29 8.51
N ILE A 322 14.48 -8.21 7.56
CA ILE A 322 14.12 -8.02 6.15
C ILE A 322 13.26 -9.21 5.71
N VAL A 323 12.12 -8.93 5.09
CA VAL A 323 11.22 -9.90 4.47
C VAL A 323 11.12 -9.57 3.00
N SER A 324 11.27 -10.57 2.14
CA SER A 324 11.10 -10.45 0.69
C SER A 324 9.98 -11.37 0.25
N LEU A 325 8.88 -10.77 -0.20
CA LEU A 325 7.72 -11.44 -0.77
C LEU A 325 7.80 -11.33 -2.29
N HIS A 326 7.83 -12.49 -2.95
CA HIS A 326 7.70 -12.60 -4.39
C HIS A 326 6.40 -13.32 -4.72
N ALA A 327 5.59 -12.75 -5.61
CA ALA A 327 4.34 -13.37 -6.06
C ALA A 327 4.20 -13.26 -7.58
N SER A 328 3.74 -14.35 -8.21
CA SER A 328 3.63 -14.48 -9.67
C SER A 328 2.18 -14.53 -10.18
N SER A 329 1.18 -14.67 -9.30
CA SER A 329 -0.22 -14.69 -9.71
C SER A 329 -0.77 -13.29 -9.87
N CYS A 330 -1.34 -13.01 -11.04
CA CYS A 330 -2.28 -11.91 -11.26
C CYS A 330 -3.45 -12.49 -12.07
N GLY A 331 -4.47 -13.01 -11.37
CA GLY A 331 -5.72 -13.50 -11.98
C GLY A 331 -5.64 -14.77 -12.85
N GLY A 332 -5.43 -15.94 -12.23
CA GLY A 332 -5.55 -17.24 -12.93
C GLY A 332 -7.00 -17.72 -13.06
N ARG A 333 -7.57 -17.67 -14.27
CA ARG A 333 -8.75 -18.46 -14.65
C ARG A 333 -8.45 -19.94 -14.36
N LEU A 334 -9.31 -20.60 -13.56
CA LEU A 334 -9.16 -22.01 -13.21
C LEU A 334 -9.03 -22.91 -14.44
N GLN A 335 -7.97 -23.71 -14.43
CA GLN A 335 -7.72 -24.84 -15.32
C GLN A 335 -8.87 -25.84 -15.26
N THR A 336 -9.40 -26.23 -16.41
CA THR A 336 -10.03 -27.54 -16.62
C THR A 336 -9.02 -28.50 -17.25
N SER A 337 -9.03 -29.74 -16.74
CA SER A 337 -8.18 -30.92 -17.00
C SER A 337 -7.79 -31.22 -18.47
N PRO A 338 -6.76 -32.06 -18.73
CA PRO A 338 -5.88 -31.95 -19.88
C PRO A 338 -6.22 -32.90 -21.05
N ALA A 339 -5.79 -32.50 -22.27
CA ALA A 339 -5.19 -33.34 -23.31
C ALA A 339 -4.84 -32.50 -24.55
N PRO A 340 -3.96 -32.96 -25.46
CA PRO A 340 -2.69 -33.65 -25.27
C PRO A 340 -1.52 -32.81 -25.82
N ILE A 341 -0.30 -33.30 -25.57
CA ILE A 341 1.00 -32.77 -26.00
C ILE A 341 0.96 -32.30 -27.46
N GLN A 342 1.24 -31.01 -27.69
CA GLN A 342 1.76 -30.55 -28.96
C GLN A 342 3.22 -30.14 -28.76
N THR A 343 4.08 -31.01 -29.27
CA THR A 343 5.45 -30.70 -29.68
C THR A 343 5.46 -29.35 -30.40
N THR A 344 6.31 -28.44 -29.92
CA THR A 344 6.73 -27.23 -30.64
C THR A 344 6.98 -27.52 -32.12
N PRO A 345 6.32 -26.83 -33.06
CA PRO A 345 6.84 -26.68 -34.40
C PRO A 345 7.81 -25.49 -34.46
N PRO A 346 8.73 -25.46 -35.44
CA PRO A 346 9.83 -24.51 -35.50
C PRO A 346 9.38 -23.14 -36.05
N LYS A 347 10.31 -22.19 -36.01
CA LYS A 347 10.26 -20.88 -36.68
C LYS A 347 9.66 -20.96 -38.10
N ASP A 348 8.92 -19.91 -38.43
CA ASP A 348 8.54 -19.47 -39.79
C ASP A 348 7.35 -20.15 -40.48
N THR A 349 6.12 -19.80 -40.06
CA THR A 349 4.99 -19.61 -41.02
C THR A 349 3.86 -18.80 -40.35
N CYS A 350 3.46 -17.67 -40.93
CA CYS A 350 2.28 -16.94 -40.46
C CYS A 350 1.02 -17.75 -40.82
N SER A 351 0.18 -18.07 -39.82
CA SER A 351 -1.08 -18.76 -40.08
C SER A 351 -2.01 -17.84 -40.89
N PRO A 352 -2.57 -18.31 -42.02
CA PRO A 352 -3.45 -17.51 -42.87
C PRO A 352 -4.66 -16.94 -42.11
N GLU A 353 -5.10 -17.65 -41.07
CA GLU A 353 -6.27 -17.35 -40.24
C GLU A 353 -6.03 -16.17 -39.27
N LEU A 354 -4.78 -15.84 -38.91
CA LEU A 354 -4.43 -14.77 -37.97
C LEU A 354 -3.67 -13.61 -38.62
N LEU A 355 -3.33 -13.70 -39.90
CA LEU A 355 -2.58 -12.65 -40.60
C LEU A 355 -3.26 -11.28 -40.50
N MET A 356 -4.60 -11.27 -40.56
CA MET A 356 -5.37 -10.03 -40.53
C MET A 356 -5.43 -9.38 -39.15
N SER A 357 -5.26 -10.12 -38.05
CA SER A 357 -5.17 -9.50 -36.72
C SER A 357 -3.81 -8.85 -36.45
N LEU A 358 -2.76 -9.21 -37.21
CA LEU A 358 -1.40 -8.71 -37.03
C LEU A 358 -1.12 -7.35 -37.71
N ILE A 359 -2.04 -6.85 -38.54
CA ILE A 359 -1.92 -5.54 -39.19
C ILE A 359 -2.22 -4.43 -38.18
N GLN A 360 -1.19 -3.65 -37.83
CA GLN A 360 -1.31 -2.48 -36.95
C GLN A 360 -1.40 -1.19 -37.77
N THR A 361 -2.45 -0.42 -37.55
CA THR A 361 -2.70 0.88 -38.19
C THR A 361 -2.22 2.03 -37.31
N LYS A 362 -1.45 2.96 -37.87
CA LYS A 362 -1.09 4.24 -37.22
C LYS A 362 -1.43 5.41 -38.14
N CYS A 363 -1.92 6.49 -37.55
CA CYS A 363 -2.37 7.69 -38.25
C CYS A 363 -1.63 8.88 -37.63
N ALA A 364 -0.76 9.52 -38.40
CA ALA A 364 0.01 10.69 -37.99
C ALA A 364 0.46 11.47 -39.23
N ASP A 365 0.59 12.78 -39.11
CA ASP A 365 1.16 13.67 -40.14
C ASP A 365 0.49 13.53 -41.52
N ASP A 366 -0.84 13.60 -41.60
CA ASP A 366 -1.65 13.45 -42.83
C ASP A 366 -1.42 12.14 -43.61
N ALA A 367 -0.87 11.12 -42.94
CA ALA A 367 -0.56 9.83 -43.54
C ALA A 367 -1.10 8.65 -42.72
N MET A 368 -1.47 7.58 -43.43
CA MET A 368 -1.78 6.27 -42.85
C MET A 368 -0.55 5.37 -42.99
N THR A 369 -0.14 4.75 -41.88
CA THR A 369 0.96 3.79 -41.85
C THR A 369 0.47 2.43 -41.38
N LEU A 370 0.70 1.38 -42.16
CA LEU A 370 0.45 -0.01 -41.78
C LEU A 370 1.76 -0.70 -41.41
N HIS A 371 1.76 -1.42 -40.29
CA HIS A 371 2.87 -2.27 -39.87
C HIS A 371 2.43 -3.72 -39.82
N LEU A 372 3.24 -4.61 -40.39
CA LEU A 372 3.03 -6.06 -40.31
C LEU A 372 4.35 -6.76 -39.99
N LYS A 373 4.34 -7.66 -39.01
CA LYS A 373 5.51 -8.47 -38.59
C LYS A 373 5.32 -9.92 -39.03
N CYS A 374 5.43 -10.17 -40.33
CA CYS A 374 5.26 -11.49 -40.95
C CYS A 374 5.99 -11.54 -42.30
N THR A 375 6.47 -12.72 -42.69
CA THR A 375 7.02 -12.96 -44.02
C THR A 375 5.89 -13.05 -45.05
N ILE A 376 5.75 -12.03 -45.89
CA ILE A 376 4.73 -11.93 -46.96
C ILE A 376 5.42 -11.58 -48.29
N THR A 377 4.73 -11.75 -49.41
CA THR A 377 5.29 -11.40 -50.73
C THR A 377 5.07 -9.94 -51.11
N GLY A 378 4.04 -9.31 -50.55
CA GLY A 378 3.74 -7.91 -50.79
C GLY A 378 2.56 -7.45 -49.96
N LEU A 379 2.64 -6.20 -49.50
CA LEU A 379 1.57 -5.49 -48.81
C LEU A 379 1.30 -4.21 -49.59
N THR A 380 0.09 -4.05 -50.10
CA THR A 380 -0.33 -2.85 -50.83
C THR A 380 -1.62 -2.28 -50.24
N PHE A 381 -1.90 -1.02 -50.55
CA PHE A 381 -3.26 -0.49 -50.44
C PHE A 381 -4.11 -0.98 -51.62
N TRP A 382 -5.37 -0.53 -51.71
CA TRP A 382 -6.24 -0.81 -52.85
C TRP A 382 -5.58 -0.44 -54.18
N ASP A 383 -4.82 0.66 -54.18
CA ASP A 383 -3.98 1.05 -55.30
C ASP A 383 -2.68 0.22 -55.31
N PRO A 384 -2.43 -0.59 -56.36
CA PRO A 384 -1.25 -1.44 -56.45
C PRO A 384 0.06 -0.65 -56.62
N SER A 385 0.01 0.64 -56.95
CA SER A 385 1.20 1.50 -57.00
C SER A 385 1.75 1.85 -55.62
N CYS A 386 0.98 1.59 -54.56
CA CYS A 386 1.34 1.90 -53.18
C CYS A 386 1.72 0.63 -52.42
N GLU A 387 3.00 0.28 -52.53
CA GLU A 387 3.60 -0.93 -51.98
C GLU A 387 4.44 -0.64 -50.72
N ALA A 388 4.48 -1.61 -49.81
CA ALA A 388 5.19 -1.50 -48.54
C ALA A 388 6.70 -1.63 -48.73
N GLU A 389 7.46 -0.89 -47.94
CA GLU A 389 8.91 -1.09 -47.82
C GLU A 389 9.19 -2.30 -46.93
N ASP A 390 10.03 -3.24 -47.41
CA ASP A 390 10.58 -4.33 -46.61
C ASP A 390 11.77 -3.83 -45.79
N ARG A 391 11.65 -3.90 -44.46
CA ARG A 391 12.72 -3.53 -43.51
C ARG A 391 13.25 -4.76 -42.74
N GLY A 392 13.17 -5.94 -43.34
CA GLY A 392 13.69 -7.21 -42.79
C GLY A 392 12.63 -7.96 -41.98
N ASP A 393 12.39 -7.54 -40.74
CA ASP A 393 11.43 -8.20 -39.84
C ASP A 393 10.02 -7.59 -39.89
N LYS A 394 9.84 -6.50 -40.66
CA LYS A 394 8.60 -5.73 -40.73
C LYS A 394 8.38 -5.13 -42.11
N PHE A 395 7.15 -5.25 -42.59
CA PHE A 395 6.66 -4.47 -43.73
C PHE A 395 6.03 -3.18 -43.22
N VAL A 396 6.42 -2.06 -43.83
CA VAL A 396 5.90 -0.73 -43.49
C VAL A 396 5.33 -0.08 -44.74
N LEU A 397 4.02 0.14 -44.77
CA LEU A 397 3.35 0.84 -45.85
C LEU A 397 2.90 2.21 -45.36
N ARG A 398 3.36 3.29 -46.01
CA ARG A 398 2.98 4.67 -45.67
C ARG A 398 2.40 5.37 -46.89
N SER A 399 1.26 6.04 -46.72
CA SER A 399 0.62 6.82 -47.77
C SER A 399 -0.09 8.05 -47.20
N ALA A 400 -0.05 9.15 -47.94
CA ALA A 400 -0.81 10.37 -47.62
C ALA A 400 -2.31 10.17 -47.90
N TYR A 401 -3.18 10.82 -47.14
CA TYR A 401 -4.65 10.70 -47.28
C TYR A 401 -5.18 11.10 -48.66
N SER A 402 -4.43 11.91 -49.42
CA SER A 402 -4.78 12.32 -50.80
C SER A 402 -4.35 11.33 -51.89
N SER A 403 -3.73 10.21 -51.52
CA SER A 403 -3.09 9.26 -52.45
C SER A 403 -3.57 7.82 -52.22
N CYS A 404 -3.14 6.88 -53.06
CA CYS A 404 -3.34 5.44 -52.88
C CYS A 404 -4.81 4.97 -52.73
N GLY A 405 -5.75 5.68 -53.34
CA GLY A 405 -7.18 5.32 -53.34
C GLY A 405 -7.88 5.44 -51.98
N MET A 406 -7.32 6.21 -51.05
CA MET A 406 -7.92 6.46 -49.73
C MET A 406 -9.32 7.10 -49.86
N GLN A 407 -10.30 6.56 -49.15
CA GLN A 407 -11.64 7.13 -49.06
C GLN A 407 -11.72 8.02 -47.82
N VAL A 408 -11.77 9.33 -48.04
CA VAL A 408 -11.80 10.36 -47.00
C VAL A 408 -13.24 10.83 -46.76
N SER A 409 -13.74 10.63 -45.54
CA SER A 409 -14.94 11.27 -45.01
C SER A 409 -14.57 12.46 -44.11
N ALA A 410 -15.56 13.17 -43.55
CA ALA A 410 -15.33 14.33 -42.70
C ALA A 410 -14.51 14.02 -41.42
N SER A 411 -14.56 12.79 -40.92
CA SER A 411 -13.91 12.37 -39.67
C SER A 411 -13.11 11.07 -39.79
N MET A 412 -13.20 10.36 -40.92
CA MET A 412 -12.64 9.02 -41.07
C MET A 412 -12.01 8.83 -42.45
N ILE A 413 -10.77 8.35 -42.47
CA ILE A 413 -10.06 7.92 -43.67
C ILE A 413 -10.08 6.40 -43.68
N SER A 414 -10.44 5.80 -44.81
CA SER A 414 -10.54 4.35 -44.96
C SER A 414 -9.85 3.85 -46.23
N ASN A 415 -9.32 2.63 -46.18
CA ASN A 415 -8.75 1.94 -47.33
C ASN A 415 -8.85 0.42 -47.12
N GLU A 416 -8.53 -0.36 -48.14
CA GLU A 416 -8.34 -1.81 -48.04
C GLU A 416 -6.86 -2.14 -48.15
N ALA A 417 -6.34 -2.83 -47.14
CA ALA A 417 -5.02 -3.43 -47.17
C ALA A 417 -5.10 -4.78 -47.89
N VAL A 418 -4.27 -4.97 -48.90
CA VAL A 418 -4.18 -6.19 -49.70
C VAL A 418 -2.85 -6.87 -49.37
N VAL A 419 -2.93 -8.12 -48.91
CA VAL A 419 -1.76 -8.91 -48.51
C VAL A 419 -1.60 -10.10 -49.45
N ASN A 420 -0.42 -10.18 -50.07
CA ASN A 420 -0.03 -11.29 -50.93
C ASN A 420 0.85 -12.27 -50.15
N ILE A 421 0.56 -13.57 -50.29
CA ILE A 421 1.27 -14.66 -49.61
C ILE A 421 1.62 -15.72 -50.65
N LEU A 422 2.82 -16.31 -50.61
CA LEU A 422 3.22 -17.42 -51.50
C LEU A 422 2.26 -18.61 -51.45
N SER A 423 1.64 -18.85 -50.30
CA SER A 423 0.84 -20.04 -50.00
C SER A 423 -0.63 -19.94 -50.41
N SER A 424 -1.10 -18.78 -50.89
CA SER A 424 -2.52 -18.56 -51.24
C SER A 424 -2.68 -18.14 -52.70
N SER A 425 -3.65 -18.73 -53.40
CA SER A 425 -3.99 -18.40 -54.78
C SER A 425 -4.78 -17.09 -54.93
N SER A 426 -5.25 -16.49 -53.82
CA SER A 426 -6.00 -15.23 -53.82
C SER A 426 -5.45 -14.24 -52.78
N PRO A 427 -5.29 -12.95 -53.14
CA PRO A 427 -4.83 -11.94 -52.21
C PRO A 427 -5.86 -11.71 -51.09
N GLN A 428 -5.38 -11.64 -49.85
CA GLN A 428 -6.22 -11.46 -48.67
C GLN A 428 -6.46 -9.97 -48.42
N ARG A 429 -7.69 -9.58 -48.07
CA ARG A 429 -8.09 -8.16 -47.95
C ARG A 429 -8.61 -7.83 -46.54
N LYS A 430 -8.19 -6.69 -46.00
CA LYS A 430 -8.70 -6.14 -44.73
C LYS A 430 -8.99 -4.65 -44.86
N LYS A 431 -10.17 -4.22 -44.43
CA LYS A 431 -10.49 -2.80 -44.28
C LYS A 431 -9.72 -2.19 -43.12
N VAL A 432 -9.04 -1.09 -43.39
CA VAL A 432 -8.25 -0.31 -42.44
C VAL A 432 -8.79 1.11 -42.38
N HIS A 433 -8.79 1.69 -41.18
CA HIS A 433 -9.41 2.97 -40.93
C HIS A 433 -8.55 3.86 -40.01
N CYS A 434 -8.60 5.16 -40.24
CA CYS A 434 -7.95 6.21 -39.48
C CYS A 434 -8.95 7.31 -39.14
N LEU A 435 -8.84 7.88 -37.94
CA LEU A 435 -9.59 9.05 -37.52
C LEU A 435 -8.80 10.31 -37.87
N ASN A 436 -9.46 11.28 -38.51
CA ASN A 436 -8.90 12.61 -38.64
C ASN A 436 -9.23 13.40 -37.36
N MET A 437 -8.27 13.49 -36.45
CA MET A 437 -8.47 14.21 -35.19
C MET A 437 -8.47 15.73 -35.38
N ASP A 438 -7.84 16.25 -36.44
CA ASP A 438 -7.74 17.68 -36.70
C ASP A 438 -9.05 18.28 -37.24
N SER A 439 -9.93 17.44 -37.78
CA SER A 439 -11.28 17.86 -38.19
C SER A 439 -12.31 17.83 -37.07
N LEU A 440 -11.95 17.30 -35.89
CA LEU A 440 -12.83 17.21 -34.72
C LEU A 440 -12.53 18.32 -33.71
N SER A 441 -13.54 19.13 -33.40
CA SER A 441 -13.49 20.10 -32.32
C SER A 441 -14.19 19.54 -31.07
N PHE A 442 -13.51 19.63 -29.93
CA PHE A 442 -14.02 19.18 -28.64
C PHE A 442 -14.24 20.40 -27.74
N GLN A 443 -15.46 20.57 -27.24
CA GLN A 443 -15.84 21.70 -26.39
C GLN A 443 -16.30 21.20 -25.03
N LEU A 444 -15.67 21.70 -23.97
CA LEU A 444 -16.05 21.43 -22.60
C LEU A 444 -16.99 22.55 -22.11
N GLY A 445 -18.20 22.20 -21.71
CA GLY A 445 -19.19 23.15 -21.19
C GLY A 445 -19.56 22.85 -19.74
N LEU A 446 -19.60 23.88 -18.91
CA LEU A 446 -20.10 23.85 -17.54
C LEU A 446 -21.47 24.55 -17.49
N TYR A 447 -22.42 24.01 -16.73
CA TYR A 447 -23.80 24.45 -16.62
C TYR A 447 -24.24 24.42 -15.15
N LEU A 448 -25.10 25.36 -14.77
CA LEU A 448 -25.61 25.46 -13.39
C LEU A 448 -26.97 24.77 -13.19
N SER A 449 -27.52 24.17 -14.25
CA SER A 449 -28.80 23.46 -14.21
C SER A 449 -28.70 22.11 -14.93
N PRO A 450 -29.51 21.11 -14.52
CA PRO A 450 -29.54 19.80 -15.16
C PRO A 450 -30.10 19.82 -16.59
N HIS A 451 -30.60 20.96 -17.06
CA HIS A 451 -31.16 21.12 -18.40
C HIS A 451 -30.13 21.57 -19.46
N PHE A 452 -28.89 21.87 -19.06
CA PHE A 452 -27.78 22.22 -19.97
C PHE A 452 -28.11 23.38 -20.94
N LEU A 453 -28.93 24.34 -20.52
CA LEU A 453 -29.40 25.45 -21.37
C LEU A 453 -28.44 26.65 -21.39
N GLN A 454 -27.85 26.98 -20.24
CA GLN A 454 -26.99 28.16 -20.09
C GLN A 454 -25.60 27.75 -19.60
N ALA A 455 -24.60 27.95 -20.46
CA ALA A 455 -23.21 27.71 -20.11
C ALA A 455 -22.73 28.77 -19.11
N SER A 456 -21.97 28.34 -18.12
CA SER A 456 -21.35 29.15 -17.09
C SER A 456 -19.85 28.89 -17.08
N ASN A 457 -19.06 29.87 -16.67
CA ASN A 457 -17.65 29.71 -16.32
C ASN A 457 -17.40 30.01 -14.84
N THR A 458 -18.45 30.23 -14.06
CA THR A 458 -18.39 30.53 -12.63
C THR A 458 -19.00 29.39 -11.81
N ILE A 459 -18.35 29.03 -10.70
CA ILE A 459 -18.86 28.09 -9.72
C ILE A 459 -18.84 28.71 -8.32
N GLU A 460 -19.86 28.38 -7.51
CA GLU A 460 -19.92 28.77 -6.11
C GLU A 460 -19.68 27.55 -5.20
N PRO A 461 -18.96 27.71 -4.07
CA PRO A 461 -18.84 26.68 -3.04
C PRO A 461 -20.20 26.15 -2.60
N GLY A 462 -20.39 24.82 -2.63
CA GLY A 462 -21.65 24.18 -2.23
C GLY A 462 -22.76 24.23 -3.29
N GLN A 463 -22.48 24.75 -4.50
CA GLN A 463 -23.39 24.68 -5.63
C GLN A 463 -23.11 23.46 -6.52
N GLN A 464 -24.16 22.72 -6.89
CA GLN A 464 -24.03 21.60 -7.82
C GLN A 464 -23.83 22.11 -9.25
N SER A 465 -22.79 21.61 -9.91
CA SER A 465 -22.41 21.98 -11.27
C SER A 465 -22.55 20.79 -12.22
N PHE A 466 -22.92 21.07 -13.47
CA PHE A 466 -23.16 20.07 -14.52
C PHE A 466 -22.17 20.29 -15.66
N VAL A 467 -21.62 19.22 -16.22
CA VAL A 467 -20.58 19.28 -17.26
C VAL A 467 -21.00 18.43 -18.45
N GLN A 468 -20.81 18.95 -19.66
CA GLN A 468 -21.02 18.26 -20.93
C GLN A 468 -19.79 18.44 -21.82
N VAL A 469 -19.32 17.34 -22.43
CA VAL A 469 -18.28 17.40 -23.47
C VAL A 469 -18.94 17.23 -24.83
N ARG A 470 -18.94 18.28 -25.64
CA ARG A 470 -19.50 18.27 -26.99
C ARG A 470 -18.42 18.03 -28.02
N VAL A 471 -18.73 17.20 -29.03
CA VAL A 471 -17.86 17.00 -30.19
C VAL A 471 -18.56 17.51 -31.44
N SER A 472 -17.83 18.26 -32.27
CA SER A 472 -18.36 18.85 -33.51
C SER A 472 -17.37 18.67 -34.65
N PRO A 473 -17.80 18.13 -35.81
CA PRO A 473 -19.16 17.65 -36.15
C PRO A 473 -19.56 16.36 -35.40
N SER A 474 -20.86 16.05 -35.36
CA SER A 474 -21.37 14.85 -34.67
C SER A 474 -20.85 13.56 -35.32
N VAL A 475 -20.17 12.72 -34.55
CA VAL A 475 -19.51 11.50 -35.06
C VAL A 475 -20.35 10.26 -34.73
N SER A 476 -21.31 9.94 -35.58
CA SER A 476 -22.25 8.81 -35.36
C SER A 476 -21.59 7.43 -35.38
N GLU A 477 -20.39 7.32 -35.93
CA GLU A 477 -19.64 6.08 -36.15
C GLU A 477 -18.86 5.62 -34.90
N PHE A 478 -18.72 6.50 -33.90
CA PHE A 478 -17.94 6.25 -32.69
C PHE A 478 -18.82 6.37 -31.42
N LEU A 479 -18.40 5.67 -30.38
CA LEU A 479 -18.89 5.84 -29.02
C LEU A 479 -17.93 6.79 -28.30
N LEU A 480 -18.47 7.90 -27.82
CA LEU A 480 -17.78 8.85 -26.97
C LEU A 480 -17.93 8.41 -25.52
N GLN A 481 -16.82 8.19 -24.84
CA GLN A 481 -16.80 7.84 -23.42
C GLN A 481 -15.90 8.81 -22.66
N LEU A 482 -16.33 9.19 -21.46
CA LEU A 482 -15.55 10.04 -20.58
C LEU A 482 -14.62 9.16 -19.76
N ASP A 483 -13.31 9.33 -19.92
CA ASP A 483 -12.30 8.47 -19.32
C ASP A 483 -11.82 8.99 -17.96
N SER A 484 -11.47 10.28 -17.91
CA SER A 484 -11.08 10.95 -16.66
C SER A 484 -11.42 12.43 -16.69
N CYS A 485 -11.67 13.02 -15.51
CA CYS A 485 -11.82 14.46 -15.32
C CYS A 485 -11.24 14.88 -13.98
N HIS A 486 -10.51 15.99 -13.95
CA HIS A 486 -9.97 16.58 -12.74
C HIS A 486 -10.11 18.11 -12.77
N LEU A 487 -10.24 18.70 -11.58
CA LEU A 487 -10.27 20.14 -11.37
C LEU A 487 -8.99 20.56 -10.66
N ASP A 488 -8.11 21.24 -11.39
CA ASP A 488 -6.91 21.84 -10.83
C ASP A 488 -7.23 23.22 -10.25
N LEU A 489 -7.15 23.36 -8.94
CA LEU A 489 -7.43 24.61 -8.21
C LEU A 489 -6.17 25.46 -7.99
N GLY A 490 -5.06 25.10 -8.65
CA GLY A 490 -3.77 25.76 -8.51
C GLY A 490 -3.03 25.40 -7.22
N PRO A 491 -1.93 26.11 -6.90
CA PRO A 491 -1.05 25.75 -5.80
C PRO A 491 -1.70 25.85 -4.41
N GLU A 492 -2.77 26.63 -4.26
CA GLU A 492 -3.47 26.81 -2.98
C GLU A 492 -4.53 25.75 -2.70
N GLY A 493 -5.13 25.14 -3.74
CA GLY A 493 -6.24 24.19 -3.60
C GLY A 493 -5.94 22.75 -4.04
N GLY A 494 -4.82 22.53 -4.75
CA GLY A 494 -4.44 21.23 -5.29
C GLY A 494 -5.38 20.74 -6.42
N THR A 495 -5.17 19.50 -6.85
CA THR A 495 -5.97 18.87 -7.92
C THR A 495 -7.03 17.95 -7.32
N VAL A 496 -8.29 18.19 -7.66
CA VAL A 496 -9.43 17.37 -7.26
C VAL A 496 -9.79 16.43 -8.41
N GLU A 497 -9.60 15.12 -8.21
CA GLU A 497 -10.05 14.11 -9.17
C GLU A 497 -11.57 13.97 -9.09
N LEU A 498 -12.26 14.20 -10.21
CA LEU A 498 -13.71 14.06 -10.30
C LEU A 498 -14.09 12.70 -10.90
N ILE A 499 -13.39 12.28 -11.96
CA ILE A 499 -13.63 11.03 -12.68
C ILE A 499 -12.28 10.39 -13.01
N GLN A 500 -12.15 9.09 -12.77
CA GLN A 500 -10.92 8.33 -13.04
C GLN A 500 -11.31 6.91 -13.47
N GLY A 501 -10.75 6.44 -14.60
CA GLY A 501 -11.05 5.11 -15.13
C GLY A 501 -12.54 4.92 -15.46
N ARG A 502 -13.19 5.94 -16.04
CA ARG A 502 -14.63 5.97 -16.40
C ARG A 502 -15.59 5.90 -15.21
N ALA A 503 -15.10 6.03 -13.98
CA ALA A 503 -15.89 6.01 -12.76
C ALA A 503 -15.84 7.35 -12.01
N ALA A 504 -16.95 7.75 -11.39
CA ALA A 504 -17.02 8.93 -10.53
C ALA A 504 -16.21 8.72 -9.24
N LYS A 505 -15.39 9.71 -8.87
CA LYS A 505 -14.56 9.67 -7.67
C LYS A 505 -15.30 10.38 -6.52
N GLY A 506 -15.85 9.58 -5.61
CA GLY A 506 -16.52 10.05 -4.40
C GLY A 506 -17.99 10.41 -4.57
N ASN A 507 -18.66 10.64 -3.44
CA ASN A 507 -20.14 10.79 -3.38
C ASN A 507 -20.65 12.13 -3.92
N CYS A 508 -19.75 13.08 -4.19
CA CYS A 508 -20.10 14.40 -4.68
C CYS A 508 -20.07 14.49 -6.22
N VAL A 509 -19.81 13.39 -6.92
CA VAL A 509 -19.78 13.32 -8.38
C VAL A 509 -20.78 12.28 -8.87
N SER A 510 -21.54 12.59 -9.92
CA SER A 510 -22.53 11.68 -10.50
C SER A 510 -22.46 11.70 -12.02
N LEU A 511 -22.24 10.53 -12.63
CA LEU A 511 -22.33 10.34 -14.08
C LEU A 511 -23.80 10.44 -14.51
N LEU A 512 -24.06 11.18 -15.59
CA LEU A 512 -25.40 11.42 -16.11
C LEU A 512 -25.59 10.69 -17.45
N SER A 513 -26.84 10.53 -17.86
CA SER A 513 -27.16 10.01 -19.19
C SER A 513 -26.63 10.94 -20.29
N PRO A 514 -26.14 10.38 -21.42
CA PRO A 514 -25.63 11.17 -22.53
C PRO A 514 -26.67 12.12 -23.15
N SER A 515 -26.21 13.16 -23.84
CA SER A 515 -27.06 14.06 -24.65
C SER A 515 -27.81 13.29 -25.75
N PRO A 516 -28.92 13.82 -26.31
CA PRO A 516 -29.50 13.26 -27.54
C PRO A 516 -28.49 13.10 -28.69
N GLU A 517 -27.45 13.94 -28.74
CA GLU A 517 -26.35 13.80 -29.71
C GLU A 517 -25.25 12.78 -29.31
N GLY A 518 -25.35 12.17 -28.12
CA GLY A 518 -24.38 11.20 -27.61
C GLY A 518 -23.26 11.79 -26.75
N ASP A 519 -23.29 13.08 -26.45
CA ASP A 519 -22.28 13.76 -25.63
C ASP A 519 -22.27 13.27 -24.18
N PRO A 520 -21.10 12.93 -23.59
CA PRO A 520 -21.01 12.50 -22.20
C PRO A 520 -21.28 13.65 -21.22
N ARG A 521 -21.97 13.34 -20.13
CA ARG A 521 -22.40 14.29 -19.11
C ARG A 521 -22.11 13.78 -17.69
N PHE A 522 -21.76 14.68 -16.80
CA PHE A 522 -21.67 14.39 -15.37
C PHE A 522 -21.99 15.63 -14.54
N SER A 523 -22.20 15.46 -13.24
CA SER A 523 -22.33 16.56 -12.29
C SER A 523 -21.40 16.38 -11.12
N PHE A 524 -20.99 17.50 -10.52
CA PHE A 524 -20.17 17.49 -9.31
C PHE A 524 -20.55 18.61 -8.35
N LEU A 525 -20.27 18.41 -7.07
CA LEU A 525 -20.50 19.37 -5.99
C LEU A 525 -19.19 19.65 -5.26
N LEU A 526 -18.73 20.89 -5.29
CA LEU A 526 -17.45 21.29 -4.71
C LEU A 526 -17.64 21.91 -3.32
N HIS A 527 -17.02 21.29 -2.30
CA HIS A 527 -16.96 21.83 -0.94
C HIS A 527 -15.53 22.21 -0.60
N PHE A 528 -15.32 23.42 -0.08
CA PHE A 528 -14.02 23.86 0.43
C PHE A 528 -13.99 23.70 1.94
N TYR A 529 -13.01 22.94 2.43
CA TYR A 529 -12.73 22.78 3.86
C TYR A 529 -11.45 23.53 4.29
N THR A 530 -10.72 24.07 3.32
CA THR A 530 -9.48 24.83 3.50
C THR A 530 -9.72 26.32 3.24
N VAL A 531 -8.98 27.17 3.97
CA VAL A 531 -8.96 28.63 3.81
C VAL A 531 -7.50 29.01 3.55
N PRO A 532 -7.17 29.82 2.52
CA PRO A 532 -8.06 30.58 1.62
C PRO A 532 -8.74 29.73 0.52
N ILE A 533 -9.92 30.18 0.07
CA ILE A 533 -10.64 29.56 -1.04
C ILE A 533 -9.98 30.00 -2.37
N PRO A 534 -9.59 29.06 -3.24
CA PRO A 534 -8.99 29.39 -4.53
C PRO A 534 -9.99 30.16 -5.40
N LYS A 535 -9.53 31.22 -6.08
CA LYS A 535 -10.38 32.11 -6.91
C LYS A 535 -10.57 31.61 -8.34
N THR A 536 -9.69 30.73 -8.80
CA THR A 536 -9.69 30.22 -10.17
C THR A 536 -9.37 28.74 -10.17
N GLY A 537 -9.95 27.97 -11.09
CA GLY A 537 -9.62 26.58 -11.31
C GLY A 537 -9.62 26.23 -12.80
N THR A 538 -8.99 25.12 -13.16
CA THR A 538 -9.00 24.58 -14.52
C THR A 538 -9.61 23.19 -14.48
N LEU A 539 -10.77 23.03 -15.12
CA LEU A 539 -11.40 21.74 -15.31
C LEU A 539 -10.82 21.09 -16.55
N SER A 540 -10.26 19.89 -16.41
CA SER A 540 -9.66 19.12 -17.49
C SER A 540 -10.32 17.75 -17.59
N CYS A 541 -10.74 17.35 -18.77
CA CYS A 541 -11.43 16.10 -19.05
C CYS A 541 -10.83 15.38 -20.25
N THR A 542 -10.60 14.08 -20.13
CA THR A 542 -10.13 13.20 -21.19
C THR A 542 -11.29 12.34 -21.68
N VAL A 543 -11.57 12.40 -22.98
CA VAL A 543 -12.55 11.58 -23.67
C VAL A 543 -11.87 10.51 -24.51
N ALA A 544 -12.42 9.31 -24.46
CA ALA A 544 -12.05 8.17 -25.30
C ALA A 544 -13.06 8.03 -26.45
N LEU A 545 -12.56 7.90 -27.68
CA LEU A 545 -13.35 7.63 -28.87
C LEU A 545 -13.14 6.17 -29.28
N ARG A 546 -14.23 5.40 -29.31
CA ARG A 546 -14.22 3.97 -29.68
C ARG A 546 -15.08 3.71 -30.93
N PRO A 547 -14.59 2.99 -31.96
CA PRO A 547 -15.39 2.64 -33.13
C PRO A 547 -16.57 1.72 -32.78
N LYS A 548 -17.75 1.90 -33.41
CA LYS A 548 -18.91 1.01 -33.21
C LYS A 548 -18.79 -0.35 -33.91
N THR A 549 -18.00 -0.45 -34.98
CA THR A 549 -18.00 -1.59 -35.93
C THR A 549 -16.72 -2.44 -35.93
N GLY A 550 -15.82 -2.29 -34.95
CA GLY A 550 -14.53 -3.00 -34.95
C GLY A 550 -13.87 -3.19 -33.58
N SER A 551 -12.87 -4.09 -33.54
CA SER A 551 -12.14 -4.60 -32.38
C SER A 551 -11.58 -3.52 -31.44
N GLN A 552 -11.39 -3.90 -30.17
CA GLN A 552 -11.06 -3.05 -29.01
C GLN A 552 -9.71 -2.30 -29.09
N ASP A 553 -8.87 -2.59 -30.09
CA ASP A 553 -7.47 -2.13 -30.19
C ASP A 553 -7.26 -0.72 -30.78
N GLN A 554 -8.34 0.04 -31.03
CA GLN A 554 -8.23 1.36 -31.67
C GLN A 554 -9.05 2.43 -30.92
N GLU A 555 -8.81 2.53 -29.61
CA GLU A 555 -9.36 3.59 -28.76
C GLU A 555 -8.42 4.82 -28.75
N VAL A 556 -8.95 5.99 -29.09
CA VAL A 556 -8.19 7.25 -29.17
C VAL A 556 -8.60 8.17 -28.04
N HIS A 557 -7.63 8.73 -27.33
CA HIS A 557 -7.89 9.61 -26.18
C HIS A 557 -7.63 11.08 -26.54
N ARG A 558 -8.49 11.99 -26.07
CA ARG A 558 -8.33 13.43 -26.24
C ARG A 558 -8.67 14.18 -24.96
N THR A 559 -7.77 15.07 -24.53
CA THR A 559 -7.98 15.90 -23.34
C THR A 559 -8.43 17.31 -23.74
N VAL A 560 -9.45 17.81 -23.06
CA VAL A 560 -10.00 19.18 -23.17
C VAL A 560 -9.99 19.87 -21.83
N PHE A 561 -9.81 21.19 -21.83
CA PHE A 561 -9.76 21.97 -20.60
C PHE A 561 -10.59 23.26 -20.70
N MET A 562 -11.08 23.74 -19.56
CA MET A 562 -11.83 24.99 -19.41
C MET A 562 -11.39 25.69 -18.12
N ARG A 563 -11.24 27.02 -18.18
CA ARG A 563 -10.98 27.83 -16.99
C ARG A 563 -12.28 28.21 -16.30
N LEU A 564 -12.28 28.09 -14.98
CA LEU A 564 -13.40 28.37 -14.09
C LEU A 564 -13.02 29.48 -13.10
N ASN A 565 -13.99 30.33 -12.78
CA ASN A 565 -13.90 31.35 -11.74
C ASN A 565 -14.69 30.88 -10.52
N ILE A 566 -14.08 30.89 -9.34
CA ILE A 566 -14.71 30.48 -8.10
C ILE A 566 -15.08 31.74 -7.33
N ILE A 567 -16.38 31.97 -7.16
CA ILE A 567 -16.88 33.14 -6.45
C ILE A 567 -17.21 32.70 -5.02
N SER A 568 -16.43 33.18 -4.05
CA SER A 568 -16.84 33.09 -2.66
C SER A 568 -17.91 34.14 -2.40
N PRO A 569 -19.06 33.81 -1.78
CA PRO A 569 -19.99 34.84 -1.34
C PRO A 569 -19.26 35.74 -0.34
N ASP A 570 -19.16 37.04 -0.66
CA ASP A 570 -18.49 38.02 0.17
C ASP A 570 -19.06 37.99 1.59
N LEU A 571 -18.21 37.60 2.54
CA LEU A 571 -18.49 37.56 3.97
C LEU A 571 -18.41 38.96 4.59
N SER A 572 -18.89 39.99 3.89
CA SER A 572 -18.88 41.38 4.35
C SER A 572 -20.09 41.76 5.22
N GLY A 573 -20.97 40.81 5.54
CA GLY A 573 -22.19 41.05 6.34
C GLY A 573 -22.48 40.14 7.52
N CYS A 574 -21.75 39.03 7.72
CA CYS A 574 -22.06 38.07 8.80
C CYS A 574 -20.81 37.59 9.54
N THR A 575 -20.25 38.48 10.34
CA THR A 575 -19.38 38.12 11.47
C THR A 575 -20.19 37.41 12.55
N SER A 576 -20.37 36.08 12.45
CA SER A 576 -20.53 35.22 13.64
C SER A 576 -20.60 33.72 13.26
N LYS A 577 -19.47 33.01 13.32
CA LYS A 577 -19.47 31.64 13.89
C LYS A 577 -19.43 31.75 15.42
N GLY A 578 -20.47 32.38 15.94
CA GLY A 578 -20.94 32.38 17.31
C GLY A 578 -22.47 32.39 17.19
N LEU A 579 -23.18 31.70 18.08
CA LEU A 579 -24.64 31.55 17.97
C LEU A 579 -25.31 32.87 17.53
N VAL A 580 -26.10 32.77 16.47
CA VAL A 580 -26.90 33.85 15.88
C VAL A 580 -27.54 34.67 17.01
N LEU A 581 -27.25 35.97 17.09
CA LEU A 581 -27.73 36.88 18.15
C LEU A 581 -29.25 36.74 18.44
N PRO A 582 -30.14 36.55 17.43
CA PRO A 582 -31.54 36.16 17.64
C PRO A 582 -31.77 34.87 18.43
N ALA A 583 -30.95 33.83 18.21
CA ALA A 583 -31.05 32.55 18.90
C ALA A 583 -30.57 32.66 20.35
N VAL A 584 -29.51 33.44 20.62
CA VAL A 584 -29.05 33.71 21.99
C VAL A 584 -30.07 34.55 22.76
N LEU A 585 -30.67 35.56 22.12
CA LEU A 585 -31.80 36.31 22.69
C LEU A 585 -33.02 35.41 22.93
N GLY A 586 -33.32 34.49 22.01
CA GLY A 586 -34.41 33.53 22.18
C GLY A 586 -34.18 32.58 23.36
N ILE A 587 -32.97 32.05 23.52
CA ILE A 587 -32.61 31.16 24.63
C ILE A 587 -32.61 31.91 25.97
N THR A 588 -32.04 33.11 26.02
CA THR A 588 -32.00 33.92 27.25
C THR A 588 -33.39 34.40 27.67
N PHE A 589 -34.24 34.81 26.71
CA PHE A 589 -35.63 35.17 26.97
C PHE A 589 -36.48 33.96 27.40
N GLY A 590 -36.26 32.80 26.78
CA GLY A 590 -36.91 31.54 27.18
C GLY A 590 -36.54 31.12 28.60
N ALA A 591 -35.24 31.17 28.95
CA ALA A 591 -34.78 30.88 30.30
C ALA A 591 -35.35 31.86 31.34
N PHE A 592 -35.42 33.16 31.01
CA PHE A 592 -36.03 34.17 31.86
C PHE A 592 -37.53 33.91 32.09
N LEU A 593 -38.29 33.60 31.04
CA LEU A 593 -39.71 33.27 31.15
C LEU A 593 -39.95 32.02 31.99
N ILE A 594 -39.13 30.98 31.82
CA ILE A 594 -39.21 29.76 32.64
C ILE A 594 -38.93 30.10 34.11
N GLY A 595 -37.90 30.90 34.39
CA GLY A 595 -37.58 31.35 35.75
C GLY A 595 -38.70 32.17 36.38
N ALA A 596 -39.30 33.10 35.63
CA ALA A 596 -40.42 33.91 36.10
C ALA A 596 -41.66 33.05 36.39
N LEU A 597 -41.99 32.10 35.51
CA LEU A 597 -43.13 31.19 35.70
C LEU A 597 -42.93 30.24 36.88
N LEU A 598 -41.72 29.70 37.07
CA LEU A 598 -41.41 28.86 38.23
C LEU A 598 -41.47 29.65 39.54
N THR A 599 -40.97 30.89 39.54
CA THR A 599 -41.04 31.77 40.71
C THR A 599 -42.50 32.12 41.05
N ALA A 600 -43.32 32.41 40.04
CA ALA A 600 -44.75 32.67 40.22
C ALA A 600 -45.50 31.42 40.74
N ALA A 601 -45.19 30.23 40.21
CA ALA A 601 -45.77 28.97 40.66
C ALA A 601 -45.36 28.64 42.11
N LEU A 602 -44.09 28.82 42.45
CA LEU A 602 -43.59 28.66 43.83
C LEU A 602 -44.24 29.67 44.77
N TRP A 603 -44.42 30.92 44.35
CA TRP A 603 -45.13 31.93 45.14
C TRP A 603 -46.60 31.59 45.32
N TYR A 604 -47.25 31.08 44.28
CA TYR A 604 -48.65 30.63 44.34
C TYR A 604 -48.82 29.46 45.33
N ILE A 605 -47.92 28.48 45.28
CA ILE A 605 -47.89 27.37 46.25
C ILE A 605 -47.62 27.92 47.65
N TYR A 606 -46.62 28.78 47.82
CA TYR A 606 -46.26 29.36 49.12
C TYR A 606 -47.41 30.17 49.73
N SER A 607 -48.12 30.95 48.93
CA SER A 607 -49.26 31.76 49.40
C SER A 607 -50.49 30.93 49.73
N HIS A 608 -50.71 29.78 49.07
CA HIS A 608 -51.82 28.87 49.37
C HIS A 608 -51.51 27.77 50.39
N THR A 609 -50.24 27.55 50.73
CA THR A 609 -49.83 26.53 51.73
C THR A 609 -49.42 27.13 53.07
N ARG A 610 -49.42 28.46 53.22
CA ARG A 610 -49.08 29.10 54.50
C ARG A 610 -50.26 29.13 55.46
N SER A 611 -50.21 28.29 56.49
CA SER A 611 -50.96 28.46 57.72
C SER A 611 -50.45 29.67 58.51
N PRO A 612 -51.32 30.47 59.16
CA PRO A 612 -50.89 31.67 59.87
C PRO A 612 -50.31 31.25 61.23
N SER A 613 -48.98 31.12 61.32
CA SER A 613 -48.32 30.94 62.61
C SER A 613 -47.00 31.72 62.70
N LYS A 614 -47.09 32.78 63.51
CA LYS A 614 -46.09 33.37 64.41
C LYS A 614 -44.70 33.75 63.87
N ARG A 615 -44.48 35.05 63.78
CA ARG A 615 -43.19 35.76 63.68
C ARG A 615 -42.37 35.55 64.96
N GLU A 616 -41.06 35.39 64.81
CA GLU A 616 -40.06 35.70 65.85
C GLU A 616 -38.81 36.33 65.18
N PRO A 617 -38.15 37.36 65.75
CA PRO A 617 -37.34 38.30 64.98
C PRO A 617 -35.84 38.40 65.37
N VAL A 618 -35.03 38.98 64.47
CA VAL A 618 -33.72 39.68 64.66
C VAL A 618 -32.51 38.74 64.91
N VAL A 619 -31.33 38.88 64.30
CA VAL A 619 -30.38 40.02 64.30
C VAL A 619 -29.55 40.10 63.01
N ALA A 620 -29.44 41.32 62.50
CA ALA A 620 -28.54 41.75 61.43
C ALA A 620 -27.17 42.14 61.99
N VAL A 621 -26.08 41.80 61.30
CA VAL A 621 -24.79 42.48 61.48
C VAL A 621 -24.25 42.91 60.12
N ALA A 622 -24.17 44.24 60.02
CA ALA A 622 -23.63 45.17 59.04
C ALA A 622 -22.58 44.72 58.01
N ALA A 623 -22.80 45.17 56.77
CA ALA A 623 -21.76 45.49 55.78
C ALA A 623 -20.99 46.77 56.18
N PRO A 624 -19.91 47.14 55.46
CA PRO A 624 -20.06 48.15 54.39
C PRO A 624 -19.34 47.76 53.09
N ALA A 625 -19.98 47.90 51.92
CA ALA A 625 -20.03 49.07 51.01
C ALA A 625 -18.88 49.01 49.96
N SER A 626 -19.14 48.68 48.68
CA SER A 626 -19.53 49.60 47.56
C SER A 626 -18.56 50.79 47.43
N SER A 627 -17.96 51.12 46.30
CA SER A 627 -18.53 51.43 44.97
C SER A 627 -17.36 51.93 44.07
N GLU A 628 -17.21 51.45 42.84
CA GLU A 628 -17.53 52.14 41.56
C GLU A 628 -16.47 53.08 40.96
N SER A 629 -16.56 53.17 39.62
CA SER A 629 -15.93 54.07 38.62
C SER A 629 -14.54 53.64 38.11
N SER A 630 -14.35 53.20 36.86
CA SER A 630 -14.68 53.72 35.51
C SER A 630 -13.75 54.85 35.03
N SER A 631 -12.86 54.57 34.08
CA SER A 631 -12.64 55.45 32.92
C SER A 631 -11.77 54.80 31.85
N THR A 632 -12.19 55.03 30.61
CA THR A 632 -11.69 54.60 29.30
C THR A 632 -10.38 55.27 28.86
N ASN A 633 -9.57 54.51 28.12
CA ASN A 633 -8.60 54.86 27.05
C ASN A 633 -8.07 56.30 26.87
N HIS A 634 -6.77 56.45 26.58
CA HIS A 634 -6.23 56.58 25.21
C HIS A 634 -4.72 56.96 25.19
N SER A 635 -4.06 56.58 24.08
CA SER A 635 -2.92 57.24 23.42
C SER A 635 -1.50 56.88 23.88
N ILE A 636 -0.75 56.12 23.05
CA ILE A 636 0.08 56.54 21.90
C ILE A 636 1.45 57.07 22.35
N GLY A 637 2.50 56.47 21.78
CA GLY A 637 3.63 57.27 21.27
C GLY A 637 5.02 56.97 21.83
N SER A 638 5.73 56.14 21.07
CA SER A 638 7.03 56.51 20.48
C SER A 638 8.34 56.33 21.27
N THR A 639 9.31 55.82 20.48
CA THR A 639 10.78 56.00 20.55
C THR A 639 11.52 55.33 21.70
N GLN A 640 12.76 54.84 21.59
CA GLN A 640 13.72 54.55 20.52
C GLN A 640 14.97 54.02 21.27
N SER A 641 15.80 53.23 20.59
CA SER A 641 17.24 52.96 20.88
C SER A 641 17.67 51.97 21.99
N THR A 642 18.00 50.73 21.56
CA THR A 642 19.36 50.07 21.51
C THR A 642 20.23 49.92 22.78
N PRO A 643 21.30 49.07 22.79
CA PRO A 643 21.35 47.60 22.73
C PRO A 643 22.40 47.03 23.74
N CYS A 644 22.91 45.81 23.46
CA CYS A 644 24.11 45.13 24.02
C CYS A 644 23.87 44.14 25.16
N SER A 645 24.04 42.84 24.89
CA SER A 645 25.35 42.19 25.14
C SER A 645 25.40 40.76 24.58
N THR A 646 26.44 40.53 23.81
CA THR A 646 27.03 39.26 23.39
C THR A 646 27.61 38.48 24.58
N SER A 647 27.52 37.14 24.56
CA SER A 647 28.67 36.30 24.90
C SER A 647 28.50 34.88 24.36
N SER A 648 29.37 34.54 23.42
CA SER A 648 29.64 33.22 22.87
C SER A 648 30.44 32.34 23.84
N MET A 649 30.58 31.07 23.43
CA MET A 649 31.53 30.01 23.85
C MET A 649 31.06 29.05 24.95
N ALA A 650 30.55 27.89 24.55
CA ALA A 650 31.34 26.66 24.42
C ALA A 650 30.56 25.62 23.60
#